data_AF-A0A416ES32-F1
#
_entry.id   AF-A0A416ES32-F1
#
_cell.length_a   1.000
_cell.length_b   1.000
_cell.length_c   1.000
_cell.angle_alpha   90.00
_cell.angle_beta   90.00
_cell.angle_gamma   90.00
#
_symmetry.space_group_name_H-M   'P 1'
#
loop_
_entity.id
_entity.type
_entity.pdbx_description
1 polymer ?
#
loop_
_entity_poly.entity_id
_entity_poly.type
_entity_poly.pdbx_seq_one_letter_code
_entity_poly.pdbx_strand_id
1 'polypeptide(L)'
;MGMDAKTAILEQKTALGIEFGSTRIKAVLIGADNAPIASGDHEWENRYDNGVWTYTLEDIWTGLQDAYTKMAADVKEKYDITLTRVGAIGFSAMMHGYMAFDKAGNLLVPFRTWRNNITEEASEKLTDLFGFHIPQRWTIAHLYQAILNGEPHVADIDYVTTLAGYIQWKMTGERVVGVGEASGIFPIDSETNTYFADMIAKFDEAVADKAYSWKALDVLPHVLTAGDNAGVLTKEGAALLDMSGNLEAGIPLCPPEGDAGTGMAATNSVRVRTGNVSAGTSVFAMIVLEKNLSKVYPEIDMVTTPSGHPVAMVHCQNCTSDLNAWVNLFREFAQTFGMEISTNDLFGKLYNKALEGDADCGGLLAYNYFSGEHVTGFNEGRPVFARTPDAKFNLANFMRVNLFTSLGALKVGLDILMKEEHVQVDQILGHGGLFKTKGVGQKILAGAIDAPVSVMETAGEGGAWGIALLASYMINKEENETLEDYLDAKVFAGNAGTKMDPDPADVAGFEVFTERYKKGLPIERAAVESLNEPSFGKDREDNTMLEELKKRVYEANMLLPKYGLVTFTWGNVSEIDRESGLFVIKPSGVDYDLLTPDDMVVMDLNGNKVEGRYRPSSDTPTHLELYKAFPEIGGIVHTHSSYATSWAQAGRSIPCYGTTHADYIYGEVPCLRCLTKEEIDEAYEENTGHLIVNEFKRMGKDVKAVPAVLCKNHGPFTWGKDAHEAVHNAVVLEEVAKMAYRAETINPRIQPAPQELQDKHYYRKHGANAYYGQN
;
A
#
# COMPACT_ATOMS: atom_id res chain seq x y z
N MET A 1 30.03 2.98 35.69
CA MET A 1 29.41 4.17 35.06
C MET A 1 29.50 3.93 33.58
N GLY A 2 28.37 3.89 32.88
CA GLY A 2 28.33 3.70 31.43
C GLY A 2 29.06 4.82 30.70
N MET A 3 29.55 4.52 29.50
CA MET A 3 30.12 5.52 28.61
C MET A 3 29.03 6.51 28.19
N ASP A 4 29.27 7.80 28.31
CA ASP A 4 28.31 8.81 27.86
C ASP A 4 28.22 8.85 26.33
N ALA A 5 27.07 9.32 25.81
CA ALA A 5 26.78 9.35 24.38
C ALA A 5 27.83 10.09 23.54
N LYS A 6 28.40 11.18 24.07
CA LYS A 6 29.40 11.97 23.35
C LYS A 6 30.70 11.18 23.20
N THR A 7 31.15 10.53 24.27
CA THR A 7 32.31 9.64 24.25
C THR A 7 32.08 8.44 23.33
N ALA A 8 30.88 7.85 23.35
CA ALA A 8 30.55 6.73 22.46
C ALA A 8 30.66 7.11 20.98
N ILE A 9 30.17 8.29 20.58
CA ILE A 9 30.28 8.80 19.20
C ILE A 9 31.76 8.98 18.82
N LEU A 10 32.56 9.66 19.66
CA LEU A 10 33.96 9.96 19.36
C LEU A 10 34.84 8.71 19.30
N GLU A 11 34.56 7.71 20.15
CA GLU A 11 35.26 6.43 20.18
C GLU A 11 34.68 5.40 19.21
N GLN A 12 33.68 5.76 18.39
CA GLN A 12 33.06 4.90 17.37
C GLN A 12 32.42 3.64 17.98
N LYS A 13 31.89 3.76 19.20
CA LYS A 13 31.17 2.70 19.93
C LYS A 13 29.65 2.87 19.79
N THR A 14 29.22 3.26 18.60
CA THR A 14 27.81 3.49 18.25
C THR A 14 27.38 2.54 17.14
N ALA A 15 26.09 2.27 17.04
CA ALA A 15 25.51 1.56 15.91
C ALA A 15 24.37 2.37 15.29
N LEU A 16 24.33 2.41 13.97
CA LEU A 16 23.30 3.09 13.20
C LEU A 16 22.35 2.07 12.59
N GLY A 17 21.07 2.19 12.90
CA GLY A 17 20.01 1.45 12.23
C GLY A 17 19.17 2.36 11.36
N ILE A 18 18.85 1.93 10.14
CA ILE A 18 17.91 2.64 9.26
C ILE A 18 16.86 1.67 8.76
N GLU A 19 15.59 2.02 8.93
CA GLU A 19 14.45 1.18 8.52
C GLU A 19 13.55 1.89 7.52
N PHE A 20 13.24 1.21 6.42
CA PHE A 20 12.24 1.59 5.42
C PHE A 20 10.87 1.00 5.80
N GLY A 21 10.15 1.66 6.70
CA GLY A 21 8.78 1.29 7.06
C GLY A 21 7.77 1.69 5.99
N SER A 22 6.52 1.21 6.12
CA SER A 22 5.47 1.39 5.10
C SER A 22 5.02 2.83 4.85
N THR A 23 5.21 3.74 5.81
CA THR A 23 4.85 5.16 5.66
C THR A 23 5.94 6.11 6.15
N ARG A 24 7.04 5.57 6.67
CA ARG A 24 8.16 6.34 7.21
C ARG A 24 9.48 5.60 7.08
N ILE A 25 10.53 6.31 6.70
CA ILE A 25 11.91 5.86 6.82
C ILE A 25 12.48 6.48 8.10
N LYS A 26 13.06 5.67 8.99
CA LYS A 26 13.59 6.14 10.28
C LYS A 26 15.05 5.71 10.44
N ALA A 27 15.92 6.64 10.77
CA ALA A 27 17.30 6.41 11.17
C ALA A 27 17.44 6.60 12.69
N VAL A 28 18.09 5.67 13.37
CA VAL A 28 18.36 5.69 14.82
C VAL A 28 19.83 5.38 15.06
N LEU A 29 20.51 6.29 15.77
CA LEU A 29 21.86 6.05 16.29
C LEU A 29 21.74 5.63 17.76
N ILE A 30 22.36 4.50 18.11
CA ILE A 30 22.44 4.03 19.49
C ILE A 30 23.85 4.18 20.07
N GLY A 31 23.91 4.45 21.38
CA GLY A 31 25.14 4.50 22.15
C GLY A 31 25.69 3.13 22.52
N ALA A 32 26.80 3.12 23.27
CA ALA A 32 27.47 1.90 23.73
C ALA A 32 26.63 1.06 24.73
N ASP A 33 25.60 1.66 25.32
CA ASP A 33 24.60 1.02 26.18
C ASP A 33 23.34 0.59 25.41
N ASN A 34 23.39 0.64 24.07
CA ASN A 34 22.29 0.35 23.16
C ASN A 34 21.07 1.29 23.27
N ALA A 35 21.17 2.38 24.05
CA ALA A 35 20.12 3.38 24.12
C ALA A 35 20.13 4.29 22.88
N PRO A 36 18.97 4.70 22.35
CA PRO A 36 18.90 5.73 21.30
C PRO A 36 19.49 7.05 21.79
N ILE A 37 20.39 7.63 20.99
CA ILE A 37 21.04 8.91 21.29
C ILE A 37 20.72 9.99 20.25
N ALA A 38 20.41 9.60 19.01
CA ALA A 38 19.95 10.50 17.96
C ALA A 38 19.01 9.79 16.98
N SER A 39 18.17 10.56 16.30
CA SER A 39 17.21 10.03 15.32
C SER A 39 16.90 11.01 14.20
N GLY A 40 16.47 10.49 13.06
CA GLY A 40 15.93 11.28 11.96
C GLY A 40 14.90 10.48 11.18
N ASP A 41 13.93 11.14 10.58
CA ASP A 41 12.85 10.48 9.86
C ASP A 41 12.40 11.22 8.59
N HIS A 42 11.86 10.45 7.67
CA HIS A 42 11.28 10.90 6.41
C HIS A 42 9.93 10.22 6.19
N GLU A 43 8.88 10.99 5.95
CA GLU A 43 7.57 10.45 5.58
C GLU A 43 7.49 10.24 4.07
N TRP A 44 6.91 9.10 3.68
CA TRP A 44 6.79 8.70 2.28
C TRP A 44 5.56 7.81 2.12
N GLU A 45 5.02 7.73 0.91
CA GLU A 45 3.82 6.96 0.61
C GLU A 45 4.00 6.20 -0.70
N ASN A 46 3.49 4.97 -0.75
CA ASN A 46 3.52 4.20 -1.98
C ASN A 46 2.51 4.74 -2.98
N ARG A 47 2.76 4.50 -4.25
CA ARG A 47 1.85 4.85 -5.33
C ARG A 47 1.39 3.61 -6.05
N TYR A 48 0.20 3.69 -6.63
CA TYR A 48 -0.28 2.67 -7.55
C TYR A 48 0.04 3.13 -8.97
N ASP A 49 0.96 2.44 -9.64
CA ASP A 49 1.44 2.78 -10.98
C ASP A 49 1.39 1.53 -11.86
N ASN A 50 0.75 1.63 -13.01
CA ASN A 50 0.60 0.51 -13.98
C ASN A 50 0.19 -0.83 -13.36
N GLY A 51 -0.77 -0.80 -12.42
CA GLY A 51 -1.29 -2.03 -11.80
C GLY A 51 -0.45 -2.56 -10.63
N VAL A 52 0.60 -1.86 -10.21
CA VAL A 52 1.48 -2.27 -9.10
C VAL A 52 1.67 -1.16 -8.07
N TRP A 53 1.59 -1.56 -6.79
CA TRP A 53 1.98 -0.71 -5.66
C TRP A 53 3.50 -0.64 -5.56
N THR A 54 4.07 0.55 -5.74
CA THR A 54 5.52 0.76 -5.91
C THR A 54 6.03 1.98 -5.15
N TYR A 55 7.34 2.01 -4.94
CA TYR A 55 8.15 3.20 -4.67
C TYR A 55 9.18 3.33 -5.78
N THR A 56 9.39 4.55 -6.28
CA THR A 56 10.45 4.78 -7.27
C THR A 56 11.82 4.70 -6.61
N LEU A 57 12.87 4.42 -7.39
CA LEU A 57 14.24 4.49 -6.87
C LEU A 57 14.58 5.88 -6.33
N GLU A 58 14.02 6.94 -6.92
CA GLU A 58 14.18 8.31 -6.43
C GLU A 58 13.58 8.48 -5.03
N ASP A 59 12.35 7.99 -4.79
CA ASP A 59 11.71 8.03 -3.46
C ASP A 59 12.56 7.30 -2.41
N ILE A 60 13.08 6.12 -2.77
CA ILE A 60 13.94 5.31 -1.88
C ILE A 60 15.21 6.07 -1.50
N TRP A 61 15.93 6.63 -2.48
CA TRP A 61 17.21 7.30 -2.21
C TRP A 61 17.04 8.63 -1.50
N THR A 62 16.09 9.45 -1.93
CA THR A 62 15.83 10.76 -1.31
C THR A 62 15.37 10.59 0.14
N GLY A 63 14.48 9.64 0.40
CA GLY A 63 13.99 9.38 1.75
C GLY A 63 15.05 8.80 2.68
N LEU A 64 15.91 7.90 2.19
CA LEU A 64 17.07 7.40 2.93
C LEU A 64 18.03 8.53 3.33
N GLN A 65 18.40 9.37 2.35
CA GLN A 65 19.33 10.48 2.54
C GLN A 65 18.78 11.53 3.51
N ASP A 66 17.49 11.85 3.42
CA ASP A 66 16.85 12.81 4.32
C ASP A 66 16.78 12.27 5.76
N ALA A 67 16.38 11.01 5.96
CA ALA A 67 16.36 10.39 7.29
C ALA A 67 17.76 10.37 7.93
N TYR A 68 18.80 9.98 7.18
CA TYR A 68 20.18 10.03 7.65
C TYR A 68 20.64 11.46 7.95
N THR A 69 20.37 12.42 7.06
CA THR A 69 20.77 13.83 7.21
C THR A 69 20.17 14.44 8.48
N LYS A 70 18.89 14.18 8.75
CA LYS A 70 18.21 14.64 9.97
C LYS A 70 18.81 14.00 11.22
N MET A 71 19.14 12.71 11.18
CA MET A 71 19.81 12.05 12.31
C MET A 71 21.21 12.64 12.57
N ALA A 72 22.00 12.87 11.52
CA ALA A 72 23.32 13.50 11.65
C ALA A 72 23.21 14.95 12.17
N ALA A 73 22.18 15.69 11.76
CA ALA A 73 21.88 17.02 12.29
C ALA A 73 21.52 16.97 13.78
N ASP A 74 20.72 15.99 14.21
CA ASP A 74 20.37 15.77 15.62
C ASP A 74 21.60 15.43 16.47
N VAL A 75 22.54 14.63 15.96
CA VAL A 75 23.86 14.41 16.59
C VAL A 75 24.62 15.73 16.76
N LYS A 76 24.66 16.55 15.72
CA LYS A 76 25.34 17.84 15.74
C LYS A 76 24.70 18.80 16.74
N GLU A 77 23.38 18.86 16.79
CA GLU A 77 22.63 19.72 17.71
C GLU A 77 22.85 19.31 19.18
N LYS A 78 22.72 18.02 19.50
CA LYS A 78 22.82 17.52 20.88
C LYS A 78 24.23 17.45 21.43
N TYR A 79 25.22 17.13 20.59
CA TYR A 79 26.57 16.78 21.06
C TYR A 79 27.69 17.70 20.52
N ASP A 80 27.36 18.59 19.57
CA ASP A 80 28.29 19.45 18.83
C ASP A 80 29.35 18.65 18.05
N ILE A 81 29.00 17.46 17.58
CA ILE A 81 29.88 16.58 16.80
C ILE A 81 29.37 16.47 15.38
N THR A 82 30.26 16.66 14.39
CA THR A 82 29.98 16.24 13.02
C THR A 82 30.21 14.74 12.93
N LEU A 83 29.18 13.99 12.56
CA LEU A 83 29.26 12.54 12.47
C LEU A 83 30.10 12.15 11.24
N THR A 84 31.31 11.63 11.46
CA THR A 84 32.18 11.15 10.38
C THR A 84 32.29 9.63 10.34
N ARG A 85 31.95 8.95 11.44
CA ARG A 85 32.07 7.49 11.55
C ARG A 85 31.16 6.95 12.66
N VAL A 86 30.63 5.74 12.45
CA VAL A 86 29.94 4.94 13.46
C VAL A 86 30.62 3.56 13.55
N GLY A 87 30.34 2.81 14.61
CA GLY A 87 30.94 1.50 14.85
C GLY A 87 30.40 0.42 13.91
N ALA A 88 29.09 0.42 13.64
CA ALA A 88 28.42 -0.48 12.70
C ALA A 88 27.15 0.16 12.12
N ILE A 89 26.69 -0.36 10.97
CA ILE A 89 25.46 0.05 10.31
C ILE A 89 24.58 -1.18 10.05
N GLY A 90 23.26 -1.02 10.11
CA GLY A 90 22.32 -2.03 9.63
C GLY A 90 21.13 -1.38 8.91
N PHE A 91 20.63 -2.07 7.89
CA PHE A 91 19.46 -1.64 7.11
C PHE A 91 18.32 -2.63 7.28
N SER A 92 17.12 -2.09 7.44
CA SER A 92 15.86 -2.82 7.54
C SER A 92 14.87 -2.30 6.52
N ALA A 93 13.99 -3.14 5.99
CA ALA A 93 12.88 -2.67 5.19
C ALA A 93 11.62 -3.50 5.47
N MET A 94 10.48 -2.99 5.05
CA MET A 94 9.25 -3.78 4.93
C MET A 94 9.56 -5.12 4.25
N MET A 95 9.20 -6.23 4.90
CA MET A 95 9.45 -7.55 4.35
C MET A 95 8.76 -7.74 2.99
N HIS A 96 9.30 -8.69 2.23
CA HIS A 96 8.81 -9.14 0.94
C HIS A 96 9.06 -8.16 -0.22
N GLY A 97 8.37 -8.41 -1.34
CA GLY A 97 8.43 -7.63 -2.55
C GLY A 97 9.41 -8.17 -3.60
N TYR A 98 9.47 -7.50 -4.74
CA TYR A 98 10.18 -7.98 -5.92
C TYR A 98 10.90 -6.83 -6.62
N MET A 99 12.23 -6.83 -6.56
CA MET A 99 13.10 -5.96 -7.35
C MET A 99 14.02 -6.84 -8.20
N ALA A 100 13.86 -6.79 -9.52
CA ALA A 100 14.65 -7.56 -10.47
C ALA A 100 15.62 -6.65 -11.22
N PHE A 101 16.88 -7.04 -11.28
CA PHE A 101 17.96 -6.25 -11.88
C PHE A 101 18.67 -7.03 -12.99
N ASP A 102 19.11 -6.29 -14.01
CA ASP A 102 20.00 -6.81 -15.04
C ASP A 102 21.48 -6.83 -14.59
N LYS A 103 22.35 -7.34 -15.45
CA LYS A 103 23.82 -7.37 -15.23
C LYS A 103 24.46 -6.00 -15.06
N ALA A 104 23.85 -4.94 -15.60
CA ALA A 104 24.31 -3.57 -15.44
C ALA A 104 23.81 -2.93 -14.13
N GLY A 105 22.94 -3.63 -13.40
CA GLY A 105 22.33 -3.19 -12.15
C GLY A 105 21.18 -2.21 -12.35
N ASN A 106 20.57 -2.18 -13.53
CA ASN A 106 19.34 -1.43 -13.79
C ASN A 106 18.14 -2.22 -13.27
N LEU A 107 17.19 -1.51 -12.66
CA LEU A 107 15.93 -2.09 -12.27
C LEU A 107 15.11 -2.38 -13.54
N LEU A 108 14.76 -3.66 -13.74
CA LEU A 108 14.11 -4.15 -14.95
C LEU A 108 12.60 -3.85 -14.99
N VAL A 109 11.95 -3.84 -13.84
CA VAL A 109 10.52 -3.57 -13.68
C VAL A 109 10.29 -2.78 -12.38
N PRO A 110 9.19 -2.00 -12.27
CA PRO A 110 8.87 -1.28 -11.04
C PRO A 110 8.91 -2.21 -9.81
N PHE A 111 9.40 -1.68 -8.69
CA PHE A 111 9.44 -2.42 -7.43
C PHE A 111 8.02 -2.83 -7.02
N ARG A 112 7.77 -4.14 -6.93
CA ARG A 112 6.48 -4.66 -6.43
C ARG A 112 6.59 -4.77 -4.91
N THR A 113 5.91 -3.89 -4.18
CA THR A 113 5.85 -3.92 -2.71
C THR A 113 4.99 -5.07 -2.17
N TRP A 114 5.02 -5.30 -0.86
CA TRP A 114 4.21 -6.29 -0.13
C TRP A 114 2.69 -6.15 -0.32
N ARG A 115 2.18 -5.00 -0.79
CA ARG A 115 0.75 -4.78 -1.03
C ARG A 115 0.23 -5.42 -2.32
N ASN A 116 1.11 -5.94 -3.17
CA ASN A 116 0.72 -6.52 -4.45
C ASN A 116 0.24 -7.97 -4.28
N ASN A 117 -1.07 -8.15 -4.24
CA ASN A 117 -1.73 -9.46 -4.26
C ASN A 117 -2.13 -9.84 -5.69
N ILE A 118 -1.16 -9.93 -6.59
CA ILE A 118 -1.36 -10.17 -8.03
C ILE A 118 -0.73 -11.49 -8.51
N THR A 119 -0.47 -12.42 -7.58
CA THR A 119 0.35 -13.62 -7.79
C THR A 119 -0.35 -14.88 -7.25
N GLU A 120 -1.68 -14.87 -7.18
CA GLU A 120 -2.50 -15.96 -6.66
C GLU A 120 -2.16 -17.31 -7.34
N GLU A 121 -2.14 -17.35 -8.67
CA GLU A 121 -1.82 -18.55 -9.43
C GLU A 121 -0.43 -19.11 -9.07
N ALA A 122 0.58 -18.22 -9.00
CA ALA A 122 1.93 -18.61 -8.61
C ALA A 122 1.99 -19.10 -7.15
N SER A 123 1.32 -18.41 -6.24
CA SER A 123 1.24 -18.74 -4.81
C SER A 123 0.66 -20.13 -4.58
N GLU A 124 -0.47 -20.45 -5.22
CA GLU A 124 -1.12 -21.76 -5.12
C GLU A 124 -0.22 -22.87 -5.69
N LYS A 125 0.30 -22.68 -6.91
CA LYS A 125 1.17 -23.67 -7.57
C LYS A 125 2.45 -23.95 -6.79
N LEU A 126 3.10 -22.91 -6.26
CA LEU A 126 4.31 -23.08 -5.45
C LEU A 126 4.00 -23.69 -4.09
N THR A 127 2.86 -23.34 -3.48
CA THR A 127 2.42 -23.95 -2.22
C THR A 127 2.24 -25.46 -2.39
N ASP A 128 1.56 -25.89 -3.45
CA ASP A 128 1.37 -27.30 -3.77
C ASP A 128 2.69 -28.01 -4.09
N LEU A 129 3.57 -27.36 -4.88
CA LEU A 129 4.86 -27.92 -5.29
C LEU A 129 5.80 -28.14 -4.10
N PHE A 130 5.85 -27.16 -3.18
CA PHE A 130 6.77 -27.20 -2.05
C PHE A 130 6.20 -27.95 -0.85
N GLY A 131 4.87 -28.02 -0.72
CA GLY A 131 4.25 -28.46 0.54
C GLY A 131 4.53 -27.47 1.67
N PHE A 132 4.62 -26.18 1.33
CA PHE A 132 4.94 -25.07 2.23
C PHE A 132 4.11 -23.87 1.81
N HIS A 133 3.47 -23.16 2.74
CA HIS A 133 2.62 -22.02 2.37
C HIS A 133 3.46 -20.89 1.75
N ILE A 134 3.16 -20.50 0.51
CA ILE A 134 3.82 -19.38 -0.18
C ILE A 134 2.85 -18.21 -0.31
N PRO A 135 2.98 -17.16 0.52
CA PRO A 135 2.17 -15.96 0.39
C PRO A 135 2.40 -15.24 -0.93
N GLN A 136 1.33 -14.68 -1.49
CA GLN A 136 1.36 -13.93 -2.77
C GLN A 136 2.43 -12.83 -2.82
N ARG A 137 2.64 -12.14 -1.70
CA ARG A 137 3.59 -11.03 -1.58
C ARG A 137 5.07 -11.41 -1.64
N TRP A 138 5.40 -12.70 -1.53
CA TRP A 138 6.80 -13.17 -1.50
C TRP A 138 7.51 -12.96 -2.84
N THR A 139 8.82 -12.75 -2.79
CA THR A 139 9.64 -12.53 -3.99
C THR A 139 9.53 -13.69 -4.98
N ILE A 140 9.54 -14.95 -4.50
CA ILE A 140 9.42 -16.11 -5.38
C ILE A 140 8.05 -16.22 -6.05
N ALA A 141 6.96 -15.81 -5.38
CA ALA A 141 5.63 -15.79 -5.98
C ALA A 141 5.56 -14.76 -7.11
N HIS A 142 6.14 -13.57 -6.91
CA HIS A 142 6.25 -12.56 -7.96
C HIS A 142 7.14 -13.00 -9.13
N LEU A 143 8.28 -13.64 -8.86
CA LEU A 143 9.15 -14.18 -9.90
C LEU A 143 8.43 -15.25 -10.72
N TYR A 144 7.77 -16.19 -10.05
CA TYR A 144 7.07 -17.27 -10.73
C TYR A 144 5.85 -16.78 -11.50
N GLN A 145 5.10 -15.81 -10.97
CA GLN A 145 4.01 -15.17 -11.72
C GLN A 145 4.54 -14.48 -12.97
N ALA A 146 5.67 -13.78 -12.90
CA ALA A 146 6.29 -13.16 -14.07
C ALA A 146 6.70 -14.20 -15.13
N ILE A 147 7.18 -15.38 -14.69
CA ILE A 147 7.46 -16.52 -15.57
C ILE A 147 6.18 -17.05 -16.23
N LEU A 148 5.11 -17.25 -15.45
CA LEU A 148 3.81 -17.74 -15.94
C LEU A 148 3.20 -16.76 -16.97
N ASN A 149 3.31 -15.47 -16.71
CA ASN A 149 2.87 -14.40 -17.58
C ASN A 149 3.74 -14.25 -18.86
N GLY A 150 4.92 -14.87 -18.90
CA GLY A 150 5.87 -14.72 -19.99
C GLY A 150 6.45 -13.30 -20.10
N GLU A 151 6.65 -12.62 -18.96
CA GLU A 151 7.12 -11.24 -18.94
C GLU A 151 8.55 -11.13 -19.52
N PRO A 152 8.83 -10.17 -20.43
CA PRO A 152 10.10 -10.14 -21.17
C PRO A 152 11.36 -10.02 -20.31
N HIS A 153 11.29 -9.28 -19.20
CA HIS A 153 12.46 -8.99 -18.36
C HIS A 153 13.04 -10.22 -17.67
N VAL A 154 12.25 -11.29 -17.52
CA VAL A 154 12.65 -12.49 -16.77
C VAL A 154 13.90 -13.13 -17.35
N ALA A 155 14.06 -13.09 -18.68
CA ALA A 155 15.23 -13.64 -19.36
C ALA A 155 16.54 -12.88 -19.05
N ASP A 156 16.43 -11.60 -18.68
CA ASP A 156 17.56 -10.68 -18.46
C ASP A 156 17.95 -10.54 -16.99
N ILE A 157 17.26 -11.26 -16.09
CA ILE A 157 17.52 -11.22 -14.65
C ILE A 157 18.94 -11.71 -14.34
N ASP A 158 19.65 -10.90 -13.54
CA ASP A 158 20.94 -11.23 -12.92
C ASP A 158 20.87 -11.23 -11.40
N TYR A 159 19.92 -10.49 -10.83
CA TYR A 159 19.70 -10.42 -9.38
C TYR A 159 18.26 -10.09 -9.06
N VAL A 160 17.65 -10.85 -8.15
CA VAL A 160 16.32 -10.58 -7.59
C VAL A 160 16.44 -10.47 -6.08
N THR A 161 15.96 -9.37 -5.53
CA THR A 161 16.05 -9.10 -4.10
C THR A 161 14.85 -8.26 -3.62
N THR A 162 14.77 -8.09 -2.31
CA THR A 162 13.91 -7.13 -1.64
C THR A 162 14.59 -5.76 -1.50
N LEU A 163 13.86 -4.77 -0.95
CA LEU A 163 14.38 -3.43 -0.71
C LEU A 163 15.58 -3.44 0.27
N ALA A 164 15.53 -4.22 1.34
CA ALA A 164 16.63 -4.31 2.31
C ALA A 164 17.90 -4.85 1.65
N GLY A 165 17.78 -5.94 0.87
CA GLY A 165 18.91 -6.50 0.12
C GLY A 165 19.41 -5.59 -1.01
N TYR A 166 18.54 -4.80 -1.64
CA TYR A 166 18.96 -3.77 -2.60
C TYR A 166 19.83 -2.70 -1.96
N ILE A 167 19.41 -2.15 -0.82
CA ILE A 167 20.19 -1.14 -0.10
C ILE A 167 21.52 -1.73 0.37
N GLN A 168 21.53 -2.93 0.96
CA GLN A 168 22.76 -3.61 1.37
C GLN A 168 23.75 -3.75 0.21
N TRP A 169 23.27 -4.22 -0.95
CA TRP A 169 24.09 -4.38 -2.15
C TRP A 169 24.69 -3.05 -2.62
N LYS A 170 23.91 -1.97 -2.60
CA LYS A 170 24.40 -0.65 -3.01
C LYS A 170 25.36 -0.02 -2.01
N MET A 171 25.29 -0.40 -0.74
CA MET A 171 26.20 0.08 0.31
C MET A 171 27.54 -0.67 0.32
N THR A 172 27.51 -1.98 0.08
CA THR A 172 28.67 -2.87 0.31
C THR A 172 29.23 -3.52 -0.95
N GLY A 173 28.42 -3.67 -1.99
CA GLY A 173 28.70 -4.53 -3.14
C GLY A 173 28.31 -5.99 -2.94
N GLU A 174 27.93 -6.40 -1.74
CA GLU A 174 27.58 -7.79 -1.40
C GLU A 174 26.10 -8.09 -1.69
N ARG A 175 25.83 -9.23 -2.34
CA ARG A 175 24.46 -9.72 -2.63
C ARG A 175 23.97 -10.65 -1.53
N VAL A 176 23.73 -10.07 -0.36
CA VAL A 176 23.40 -10.80 0.87
C VAL A 176 22.16 -10.24 1.54
N VAL A 177 21.43 -11.11 2.25
CA VAL A 177 20.33 -10.76 3.14
C VAL A 177 20.44 -11.52 4.45
N GLY A 178 19.86 -10.97 5.51
CA GLY A 178 19.64 -11.70 6.76
C GLY A 178 18.59 -12.80 6.58
N VAL A 179 18.66 -13.84 7.41
CA VAL A 179 17.81 -15.03 7.33
C VAL A 179 16.33 -14.72 7.59
N GLY A 180 16.04 -13.73 8.43
CA GLY A 180 14.68 -13.22 8.62
C GLY A 180 14.11 -12.67 7.32
N GLU A 181 14.83 -11.75 6.67
CA GLU A 181 14.47 -11.19 5.37
C GLU A 181 14.39 -12.25 4.26
N ALA A 182 15.33 -13.20 4.24
CA ALA A 182 15.36 -14.30 3.27
C ALA A 182 14.09 -15.16 3.35
N SER A 183 13.51 -15.31 4.54
CA SER A 183 12.24 -16.03 4.71
C SER A 183 11.04 -15.31 4.08
N GLY A 184 11.16 -14.05 3.67
CA GLY A 184 10.19 -13.35 2.83
C GLY A 184 10.45 -13.46 1.32
N ILE A 185 11.56 -14.10 0.92
CA ILE A 185 12.00 -14.31 -0.46
C ILE A 185 11.65 -15.72 -0.93
N PHE A 186 12.10 -16.73 -0.16
CA PHE A 186 11.98 -18.16 -0.47
C PHE A 186 12.00 -18.96 0.85
N PRO A 187 11.38 -20.16 0.93
CA PRO A 187 11.39 -20.97 2.15
C PRO A 187 12.80 -21.25 2.73
N ILE A 188 12.94 -21.08 4.04
CA ILE A 188 14.20 -21.26 4.79
C ILE A 188 14.19 -22.54 5.61
N ASP A 189 15.28 -23.31 5.49
CA ASP A 189 15.62 -24.41 6.36
C ASP A 189 16.35 -23.89 7.61
N SER A 190 15.64 -23.87 8.75
CA SER A 190 16.20 -23.46 10.04
C SER A 190 17.29 -24.38 10.61
N GLU A 191 17.53 -25.57 10.03
CA GLU A 191 18.69 -26.39 10.43
C GLU A 191 19.99 -25.89 9.78
N THR A 192 19.90 -25.33 8.57
CA THR A 192 21.05 -24.85 7.79
C THR A 192 21.11 -23.33 7.68
N ASN A 193 20.07 -22.62 8.12
CA ASN A 193 19.89 -21.17 8.04
C ASN A 193 20.04 -20.64 6.60
N THR A 194 19.55 -21.39 5.62
CA THR A 194 19.53 -21.01 4.20
C THR A 194 18.31 -21.60 3.49
N TYR A 195 18.18 -21.38 2.19
CA TYR A 195 17.03 -21.87 1.42
C TYR A 195 16.95 -23.41 1.41
N PHE A 196 15.73 -23.95 1.45
CA PHE A 196 15.50 -25.38 1.28
C PHE A 196 16.03 -25.87 -0.07
N ALA A 197 17.09 -26.68 -0.06
CA ALA A 197 17.76 -27.13 -1.27
C ALA A 197 16.86 -27.98 -2.19
N ASP A 198 15.95 -28.78 -1.62
CA ASP A 198 14.99 -29.58 -2.37
C ASP A 198 13.92 -28.70 -3.05
N MET A 199 13.44 -27.66 -2.37
CA MET A 199 12.48 -26.71 -2.93
C MET A 199 13.10 -25.87 -4.05
N ILE A 200 14.37 -25.46 -3.90
CA ILE A 200 15.14 -24.83 -4.97
C ILE A 200 15.20 -25.74 -6.21
N ALA A 201 15.53 -27.02 -6.01
CA ALA A 201 15.62 -27.98 -7.12
C ALA A 201 14.26 -28.19 -7.81
N LYS A 202 13.16 -28.27 -7.04
CA LYS A 202 11.80 -28.35 -7.56
C LYS A 202 11.41 -27.09 -8.36
N PHE A 203 11.79 -25.91 -7.89
CA PHE A 203 11.55 -24.66 -8.61
C PHE A 203 12.29 -24.64 -9.95
N ASP A 204 13.59 -24.94 -9.94
CA ASP A 204 14.41 -25.00 -11.16
C ASP A 204 13.84 -26.02 -12.17
N GLU A 205 13.34 -27.18 -11.70
CA GLU A 205 12.69 -28.17 -12.55
C GLU A 205 11.37 -27.64 -13.15
N ALA A 206 10.56 -26.94 -12.35
CA ALA A 206 9.27 -26.38 -12.77
C ALA A 206 9.39 -25.29 -13.84
N VAL A 207 10.56 -24.66 -14.00
CA VAL A 207 10.83 -23.61 -14.99
C VAL A 207 11.82 -24.03 -16.07
N ALA A 208 12.26 -25.31 -16.06
CA ALA A 208 13.29 -25.80 -16.97
C ALA A 208 12.90 -25.71 -18.46
N ASP A 209 11.61 -25.82 -18.78
CA ASP A 209 11.07 -25.71 -20.14
C ASP A 209 11.25 -24.31 -20.75
N LYS A 210 11.43 -23.28 -19.91
CA LYS A 210 11.65 -21.89 -20.34
C LYS A 210 13.08 -21.62 -20.80
N ALA A 211 14.03 -22.50 -20.45
CA ALA A 211 15.44 -22.42 -20.85
C ALA A 211 16.11 -21.06 -20.53
N TYR A 212 15.80 -20.48 -19.38
CA TYR A 212 16.50 -19.27 -18.88
C TYR A 212 18.00 -19.55 -18.64
N SER A 213 18.81 -18.49 -18.72
CA SER A 213 20.27 -18.59 -18.58
C SER A 213 20.78 -18.71 -17.14
N TRP A 214 19.86 -18.64 -16.18
CA TRP A 214 20.11 -18.64 -14.75
C TRP A 214 19.28 -19.73 -14.05
N LYS A 215 19.71 -20.13 -12.87
CA LYS A 215 18.96 -20.91 -11.88
C LYS A 215 18.61 -20.05 -10.67
N ALA A 216 17.69 -20.52 -9.82
CA ALA A 216 17.25 -19.75 -8.65
C ALA A 216 18.42 -19.24 -7.79
N LEU A 217 19.36 -20.11 -7.43
CA LEU A 217 20.52 -19.72 -6.60
C LEU A 217 21.52 -18.80 -7.28
N ASP A 218 21.47 -18.64 -8.60
CA ASP A 218 22.34 -17.69 -9.31
C ASP A 218 21.85 -16.25 -9.15
N VAL A 219 20.54 -16.06 -8.94
CA VAL A 219 19.88 -14.74 -8.94
C VAL A 219 19.36 -14.33 -7.55
N LEU A 220 19.16 -15.26 -6.63
CA LEU A 220 18.73 -14.96 -5.26
C LEU A 220 19.93 -14.55 -4.37
N PRO A 221 19.71 -13.71 -3.35
CA PRO A 221 20.77 -13.29 -2.44
C PRO A 221 21.24 -14.45 -1.56
N HIS A 222 22.52 -14.41 -1.18
CA HIS A 222 23.07 -15.31 -0.17
C HIS A 222 22.50 -14.96 1.21
N VAL A 223 22.24 -15.99 2.01
CA VAL A 223 21.64 -15.84 3.34
C VAL A 223 22.74 -15.79 4.40
N LEU A 224 22.63 -14.81 5.31
CA LEU A 224 23.48 -14.64 6.48
C LEU A 224 22.63 -14.63 7.75
N THR A 225 23.26 -14.83 8.89
CA THR A 225 22.59 -14.84 10.21
C THR A 225 23.02 -13.64 11.05
N ALA A 226 22.19 -13.27 12.03
CA ALA A 226 22.52 -12.18 12.94
C ALA A 226 23.92 -12.34 13.54
N GLY A 227 24.69 -11.26 13.49
CA GLY A 227 26.07 -11.22 13.99
C GLY A 227 27.14 -11.69 12.99
N ASP A 228 26.76 -12.11 11.79
CA ASP A 228 27.69 -12.22 10.66
C ASP A 228 28.10 -10.83 10.14
N ASN A 229 29.20 -10.75 9.39
CA ASN A 229 29.61 -9.54 8.69
C ASN A 229 29.07 -9.59 7.26
N ALA A 230 28.21 -8.64 6.90
CA ALA A 230 27.56 -8.54 5.59
C ALA A 230 28.29 -7.59 4.63
N GLY A 231 29.57 -7.30 4.90
CA GLY A 231 30.41 -6.39 4.13
C GLY A 231 30.75 -5.10 4.89
N VAL A 232 31.40 -4.20 4.18
CA VAL A 232 31.78 -2.88 4.70
C VAL A 232 31.24 -1.78 3.80
N LEU A 233 30.88 -0.64 4.39
CA LEU A 233 30.45 0.54 3.66
C LEU A 233 31.53 0.96 2.66
N THR A 234 31.23 0.87 1.38
CA THR A 234 32.13 1.31 0.30
C THR A 234 32.23 2.83 0.24
N LYS A 235 33.17 3.37 -0.53
CA LYS A 235 33.24 4.84 -0.75
C LYS A 235 32.01 5.33 -1.49
N GLU A 236 31.56 4.56 -2.46
CA GLU A 236 30.36 4.80 -3.25
C GLU A 236 29.12 4.72 -2.36
N GLY A 237 29.01 3.71 -1.50
CA GLY A 237 27.94 3.58 -0.52
C GLY A 237 27.89 4.73 0.48
N ALA A 238 29.05 5.15 1.03
CA ALA A 238 29.12 6.31 1.93
C ALA A 238 28.65 7.60 1.23
N ALA A 239 29.03 7.81 -0.03
CA ALA A 239 28.59 8.95 -0.83
C ALA A 239 27.10 8.89 -1.20
N LEU A 240 26.52 7.69 -1.35
CA LEU A 240 25.08 7.51 -1.58
C LEU A 240 24.26 7.81 -0.31
N LEU A 241 24.78 7.45 0.87
CA LEU A 241 24.09 7.64 2.15
C LEU A 241 24.21 9.07 2.67
N ASP A 242 25.43 9.62 2.69
CA ASP A 242 25.72 10.95 3.23
C ASP A 242 26.06 11.97 2.14
N MET A 243 25.07 12.77 1.78
CA MET A 243 25.19 13.84 0.78
C MET A 243 26.16 14.96 1.19
N SER A 244 26.51 15.07 2.47
CA SER A 244 27.50 16.05 2.95
C SER A 244 28.95 15.61 2.72
N GLY A 245 29.18 14.32 2.47
CA GLY A 245 30.50 13.73 2.28
C GLY A 245 31.35 13.64 3.55
N ASN A 246 30.73 13.71 4.74
CA ASN A 246 31.43 13.62 6.02
C ASN A 246 31.64 12.17 6.46
N LEU A 247 30.71 11.27 6.13
CA LEU A 247 30.75 9.87 6.52
C LEU A 247 31.86 9.11 5.80
N GLU A 248 32.71 8.46 6.57
CA GLU A 248 33.81 7.65 6.08
C GLU A 248 33.36 6.24 5.65
N ALA A 249 34.04 5.70 4.64
CA ALA A 249 33.94 4.29 4.26
C ALA A 249 34.60 3.33 5.29
N GLY A 250 34.39 2.03 5.08
CA GLY A 250 35.00 0.96 5.86
C GLY A 250 34.30 0.67 7.19
N ILE A 251 33.04 1.10 7.33
CA ILE A 251 32.19 0.80 8.48
C ILE A 251 31.56 -0.58 8.25
N PRO A 252 31.64 -1.54 9.18
CA PRO A 252 31.04 -2.85 9.00
C PRO A 252 29.50 -2.78 8.99
N LEU A 253 28.87 -3.60 8.16
CA LEU A 253 27.42 -3.74 8.11
C LEU A 253 26.99 -5.12 8.59
N CYS A 254 25.95 -5.17 9.42
CA CYS A 254 25.28 -6.44 9.73
C CYS A 254 24.38 -6.86 8.56
N PRO A 255 23.94 -8.13 8.49
CA PRO A 255 22.97 -8.55 7.49
C PRO A 255 21.73 -7.66 7.52
N PRO A 256 21.21 -7.26 6.35
CA PRO A 256 20.00 -6.47 6.30
C PRO A 256 18.81 -7.37 6.68
N GLU A 257 17.86 -6.86 7.45
CA GLU A 257 16.74 -7.67 7.94
C GLU A 257 15.38 -7.09 7.56
N GLY A 258 14.36 -7.91 7.70
CA GLY A 258 12.98 -7.51 7.52
C GLY A 258 12.40 -6.82 8.75
N ASP A 259 11.41 -5.95 8.55
CA ASP A 259 10.70 -5.23 9.61
C ASP A 259 10.09 -6.15 10.69
N ALA A 260 9.68 -7.37 10.31
CA ALA A 260 9.26 -8.37 11.28
C ALA A 260 10.42 -8.82 12.18
N GLY A 261 11.57 -9.18 11.60
CA GLY A 261 12.75 -9.63 12.33
C GLY A 261 13.34 -8.54 13.23
N THR A 262 13.38 -7.30 12.77
CA THR A 262 13.84 -6.16 13.57
C THR A 262 12.84 -5.79 14.66
N GLY A 263 11.54 -5.91 14.38
CA GLY A 263 10.48 -5.80 15.38
C GLY A 263 10.64 -6.83 16.51
N MET A 264 10.99 -8.08 16.17
CA MET A 264 11.29 -9.13 17.16
C MET A 264 12.53 -8.80 17.99
N ALA A 265 13.61 -8.30 17.38
CA ALA A 265 14.80 -7.87 18.10
C ALA A 265 14.51 -6.69 19.06
N ALA A 266 13.74 -5.69 18.60
CA ALA A 266 13.32 -4.54 19.39
C ALA A 266 12.36 -4.90 20.55
N THR A 267 11.75 -6.09 20.50
CA THR A 267 10.82 -6.60 21.51
C THR A 267 11.36 -7.83 22.24
N ASN A 268 12.66 -8.10 22.15
CA ASN A 268 13.29 -9.27 22.78
C ASN A 268 12.54 -10.60 22.56
N SER A 269 11.99 -10.78 21.35
CA SER A 269 11.06 -11.85 21.02
C SER A 269 11.66 -12.84 20.02
N VAL A 270 12.96 -13.09 20.10
CA VAL A 270 13.73 -13.93 19.16
C VAL A 270 14.01 -15.34 19.70
N ARG A 271 13.80 -15.57 21.00
CA ARG A 271 14.06 -16.86 21.64
C ARG A 271 12.93 -17.85 21.35
N VAL A 272 13.25 -19.12 21.14
CA VAL A 272 12.27 -20.21 21.02
C VAL A 272 11.27 -20.17 22.18
N ARG A 273 9.98 -20.37 21.89
CA ARG A 273 8.83 -20.25 22.82
C ARG A 273 8.54 -18.84 23.30
N THR A 274 9.18 -17.82 22.71
CA THR A 274 8.79 -16.42 22.91
C THR A 274 8.11 -15.88 21.65
N GLY A 275 7.56 -14.67 21.75
CA GLY A 275 6.91 -14.04 20.62
C GLY A 275 6.46 -12.63 20.93
N ASN A 276 5.96 -11.93 19.91
CA ASN A 276 5.37 -10.62 20.08
C ASN A 276 3.97 -10.54 19.44
N VAL A 277 3.19 -9.57 19.92
CA VAL A 277 1.92 -9.19 19.34
C VAL A 277 1.91 -7.68 19.15
N SER A 278 1.80 -7.26 17.88
CA SER A 278 1.58 -5.87 17.51
C SER A 278 0.09 -5.65 17.28
N ALA A 279 -0.55 -4.82 18.09
CA ALA A 279 -1.99 -4.58 18.00
C ALA A 279 -2.33 -3.09 17.86
N GLY A 280 -2.73 -2.70 16.65
CA GLY A 280 -3.24 -1.39 16.26
C GLY A 280 -4.59 -1.51 15.56
N THR A 281 -4.76 -0.86 14.41
CA THR A 281 -5.95 -1.03 13.55
C THR A 281 -6.04 -2.46 12.99
N SER A 282 -4.89 -3.08 12.69
CA SER A 282 -4.69 -4.51 12.45
C SER A 282 -3.94 -5.16 13.62
N VAL A 283 -3.82 -6.48 13.61
CA VAL A 283 -3.03 -7.21 14.62
C VAL A 283 -2.27 -8.36 13.98
N PHE A 284 -1.04 -8.60 14.44
CA PHE A 284 -0.35 -9.85 14.16
C PHE A 284 0.31 -10.40 15.41
N ALA A 285 0.45 -11.73 15.45
CA ALA A 285 1.25 -12.46 16.41
C ALA A 285 2.39 -13.17 15.69
N MET A 286 3.60 -13.06 16.22
CA MET A 286 4.74 -13.86 15.81
C MET A 286 5.20 -14.72 16.98
N ILE A 287 5.29 -16.03 16.78
CA ILE A 287 5.69 -16.98 17.82
C ILE A 287 6.85 -17.82 17.31
N VAL A 288 7.97 -17.79 18.04
CA VAL A 288 9.16 -18.57 17.71
C VAL A 288 8.93 -20.02 18.12
N LEU A 289 9.01 -20.91 17.14
CA LEU A 289 8.64 -22.31 17.27
C LEU A 289 9.83 -23.18 17.66
N GLU A 290 9.55 -24.29 18.33
CA GLU A 290 10.54 -25.33 18.65
C GLU A 290 10.90 -26.17 17.40
N LYS A 291 10.02 -26.16 16.39
CA LYS A 291 10.13 -26.93 15.14
C LYS A 291 9.16 -26.37 14.08
N ASN A 292 9.34 -26.77 12.83
CA ASN A 292 8.39 -26.47 11.75
C ASN A 292 7.02 -27.11 11.99
N LEU A 293 5.98 -26.52 11.40
CA LEU A 293 4.60 -27.03 11.45
C LEU A 293 4.50 -28.38 10.74
N SER A 294 3.58 -29.24 11.19
CA SER A 294 3.43 -30.61 10.66
C SER A 294 2.82 -30.69 9.26
N LYS A 295 2.09 -29.66 8.84
CA LYS A 295 1.43 -29.52 7.54
C LYS A 295 1.27 -28.03 7.18
N VAL A 296 0.85 -27.78 5.95
CA VAL A 296 0.51 -26.42 5.47
C VAL A 296 -0.80 -25.95 6.11
N TYR A 297 -0.79 -24.72 6.63
CA TYR A 297 -1.97 -24.00 7.08
C TYR A 297 -2.02 -22.66 6.35
N PRO A 298 -3.03 -22.42 5.49
CA PRO A 298 -3.18 -21.14 4.78
C PRO A 298 -3.33 -19.92 5.70
N GLU A 299 -3.71 -20.13 6.96
CA GLU A 299 -3.89 -19.08 7.96
C GLU A 299 -2.58 -18.67 8.67
N ILE A 300 -1.48 -19.41 8.44
CA ILE A 300 -0.21 -19.20 9.13
C ILE A 300 0.91 -19.00 8.11
N ASP A 301 1.52 -17.82 8.16
CA ASP A 301 2.73 -17.52 7.42
C ASP A 301 3.95 -17.99 8.22
N MET A 302 4.87 -18.68 7.54
CA MET A 302 6.12 -19.15 8.16
C MET A 302 7.26 -18.21 7.76
N VAL A 303 7.86 -17.55 8.75
CA VAL A 303 9.05 -16.70 8.62
C VAL A 303 10.13 -17.18 9.59
N THR A 304 11.24 -16.45 9.73
CA THR A 304 12.28 -16.77 10.73
C THR A 304 12.69 -15.58 11.58
N THR A 305 13.28 -15.85 12.74
CA THR A 305 13.99 -14.84 13.52
C THR A 305 15.30 -14.45 12.82
N PRO A 306 15.96 -13.33 13.18
CA PRO A 306 17.29 -13.02 12.66
C PRO A 306 18.38 -14.07 12.99
N SER A 307 18.13 -14.97 13.93
CA SER A 307 18.99 -16.12 14.25
C SER A 307 18.65 -17.39 13.46
N GLY A 308 17.57 -17.36 12.67
CA GLY A 308 17.12 -18.45 11.80
C GLY A 308 16.10 -19.41 12.43
N HIS A 309 15.60 -19.13 13.64
CA HIS A 309 14.56 -19.96 14.26
C HIS A 309 13.22 -19.80 13.52
N PRO A 310 12.45 -20.88 13.33
CA PRO A 310 11.16 -20.81 12.63
C PRO A 310 10.16 -20.01 13.44
N VAL A 311 9.36 -19.18 12.77
CA VAL A 311 8.36 -18.30 13.36
C VAL A 311 7.03 -18.50 12.65
N ALA A 312 5.99 -18.80 13.42
CA ALA A 312 4.63 -18.75 12.93
C ALA A 312 4.09 -17.34 13.09
N MET A 313 3.63 -16.75 11.99
CA MET A 313 2.97 -15.46 11.93
C MET A 313 1.49 -15.66 11.66
N VAL A 314 0.65 -15.21 12.59
CA VAL A 314 -0.81 -15.06 12.37
C VAL A 314 -1.08 -13.58 12.17
N HIS A 315 -1.52 -13.19 10.98
CA HIS A 315 -1.83 -11.81 10.64
C HIS A 315 -3.35 -11.63 10.48
N CYS A 316 -3.93 -10.59 11.07
CA CYS A 316 -5.35 -10.28 10.95
C CYS A 316 -5.52 -8.82 10.52
N GLN A 317 -6.41 -8.59 9.57
CA GLN A 317 -6.64 -7.24 9.03
C GLN A 317 -7.36 -6.34 10.04
N ASN A 318 -8.16 -6.91 10.94
CA ASN A 318 -9.03 -6.18 11.84
C ASN A 318 -8.63 -6.34 13.31
N CYS A 319 -8.49 -5.24 14.04
CA CYS A 319 -8.21 -5.21 15.47
C CYS A 319 -9.05 -4.13 16.19
N THR A 320 -8.52 -2.92 16.41
CA THR A 320 -9.22 -1.91 17.24
C THR A 320 -10.16 -0.97 16.49
N SER A 321 -10.27 -1.05 15.16
CA SER A 321 -11.02 -0.05 14.36
C SER A 321 -12.48 0.09 14.78
N ASP A 322 -13.22 -1.01 14.92
CA ASP A 322 -14.62 -0.96 15.39
C ASP A 322 -14.73 -0.56 16.88
N LEU A 323 -13.84 -1.07 17.72
CA LEU A 323 -13.76 -0.65 19.13
C LEU A 323 -13.57 0.86 19.26
N ASN A 324 -12.75 1.47 18.41
CA ASN A 324 -12.55 2.92 18.38
C ASN A 324 -13.84 3.66 17.99
N ALA A 325 -14.63 3.12 17.05
CA ALA A 325 -15.92 3.68 16.67
C ALA A 325 -16.90 3.68 17.87
N TRP A 326 -16.97 2.58 18.63
CA TRP A 326 -17.76 2.53 19.86
C TRP A 326 -17.31 3.53 20.93
N VAL A 327 -16.00 3.65 21.14
CA VAL A 327 -15.44 4.63 22.09
C VAL A 327 -15.76 6.07 21.64
N ASN A 328 -15.74 6.36 20.34
CA ASN A 328 -16.13 7.67 19.81
C ASN A 328 -17.61 7.97 20.06
N LEU A 329 -18.50 7.00 19.89
CA LEU A 329 -19.91 7.16 20.23
C LEU A 329 -20.12 7.52 21.71
N PHE A 330 -19.36 6.91 22.62
CA PHE A 330 -19.39 7.28 24.04
C PHE A 330 -18.82 8.67 24.31
N ARG A 331 -17.85 9.14 23.50
CA ARG A 331 -17.36 10.52 23.57
C ARG A 331 -18.46 11.50 23.21
N GLU A 332 -19.17 11.27 22.11
CA GLU A 332 -20.29 12.12 21.66
C GLU A 332 -21.40 12.17 22.71
N PHE A 333 -21.73 11.02 23.31
CA PHE A 333 -22.65 10.96 24.45
C PHE A 333 -22.19 11.86 25.60
N ALA A 334 -20.93 11.73 26.05
CA ALA A 334 -20.40 12.54 27.17
C ALA A 334 -20.39 14.05 26.85
N GLN A 335 -20.00 14.42 25.62
CA GLN A 335 -20.00 15.80 25.14
C GLN A 335 -21.40 16.41 25.08
N THR A 336 -22.42 15.61 24.77
CA THR A 336 -23.82 16.05 24.76
C THR A 336 -24.26 16.55 26.14
N PHE A 337 -23.67 16.02 27.22
CA PHE A 337 -23.91 16.48 28.60
C PHE A 337 -22.90 17.53 29.09
N GLY A 338 -22.07 18.06 28.20
CA GLY A 338 -21.05 19.08 28.52
C GLY A 338 -19.86 18.53 29.32
N MET A 339 -19.60 17.22 29.27
CA MET A 339 -18.44 16.64 29.94
C MET A 339 -17.18 16.83 29.08
N GLU A 340 -16.15 17.44 29.66
CA GLU A 340 -14.81 17.47 29.06
C GLU A 340 -14.00 16.27 29.53
N ILE A 341 -13.81 15.29 28.65
CA ILE A 341 -13.06 14.07 28.95
C ILE A 341 -11.93 13.95 27.92
N SER A 342 -10.70 13.79 28.39
CA SER A 342 -9.56 13.54 27.51
C SER A 342 -9.69 12.17 26.82
N THR A 343 -9.15 12.03 25.60
CA THR A 343 -9.12 10.74 24.91
C THR A 343 -8.49 9.64 25.76
N ASN A 344 -7.37 9.94 26.42
CA ASN A 344 -6.67 8.98 27.29
C ASN A 344 -7.53 8.54 28.47
N ASP A 345 -8.22 9.47 29.13
CA ASP A 345 -9.11 9.13 30.24
C ASP A 345 -10.31 8.31 29.78
N LEU A 346 -10.89 8.64 28.62
CA LEU A 346 -12.04 7.92 28.07
C LEU A 346 -11.66 6.47 27.75
N PHE A 347 -10.62 6.26 26.94
CA PHE A 347 -10.12 4.92 26.61
C PHE A 347 -9.70 4.17 27.87
N GLY A 348 -8.91 4.80 28.73
CA GLY A 348 -8.42 4.19 29.97
C GLY A 348 -9.56 3.73 30.88
N LYS A 349 -10.59 4.56 31.10
CA LYS A 349 -11.73 4.19 31.95
C LYS A 349 -12.59 3.10 31.32
N LEU A 350 -12.88 3.17 30.02
CA LEU A 350 -13.69 2.15 29.33
C LEU A 350 -12.97 0.79 29.25
N TYR A 351 -11.66 0.79 29.01
CA TYR A 351 -10.84 -0.42 29.02
C TYR A 351 -10.79 -1.04 30.43
N ASN A 352 -10.57 -0.24 31.47
CA ASN A 352 -10.62 -0.75 32.84
C ASN A 352 -12.02 -1.27 33.21
N LYS A 353 -13.09 -0.63 32.70
CA LYS A 353 -14.47 -1.08 32.92
C LYS A 353 -14.72 -2.48 32.35
N ALA A 354 -14.04 -2.87 31.27
CA ALA A 354 -14.13 -4.21 30.72
C ALA A 354 -13.67 -5.32 31.68
N LEU A 355 -12.73 -5.01 32.59
CA LEU A 355 -12.23 -5.96 33.58
C LEU A 355 -13.27 -6.31 34.65
N GLU A 356 -14.34 -5.52 34.78
CA GLU A 356 -15.48 -5.83 35.67
C GLU A 356 -16.52 -6.74 35.01
N GLY A 357 -16.37 -7.07 33.72
CA GLY A 357 -17.29 -7.91 32.97
C GLY A 357 -17.17 -9.40 33.33
N ASP A 358 -18.21 -10.18 33.03
CA ASP A 358 -18.18 -11.63 33.09
C ASP A 358 -17.08 -12.18 32.16
N ALA A 359 -16.40 -13.26 32.57
CA ALA A 359 -15.24 -13.78 31.85
C ALA A 359 -15.53 -14.14 30.38
N ASP A 360 -16.74 -14.62 30.08
CA ASP A 360 -17.22 -15.01 28.73
C ASP A 360 -17.94 -13.86 27.98
N CYS A 361 -17.77 -12.64 28.47
CA CYS A 361 -18.44 -11.43 28.01
C CYS A 361 -19.97 -11.43 28.20
N GLY A 362 -20.48 -12.27 29.10
CA GLY A 362 -21.89 -12.26 29.51
C GLY A 362 -22.85 -12.69 28.40
N GLY A 363 -22.45 -13.61 27.53
CA GLY A 363 -23.29 -14.07 26.42
C GLY A 363 -23.27 -13.18 25.17
N LEU A 364 -22.55 -12.06 25.17
CA LEU A 364 -22.48 -11.13 24.04
C LEU A 364 -21.61 -11.68 22.89
N LEU A 365 -21.85 -11.20 21.68
CA LEU A 365 -21.09 -11.52 20.49
C LEU A 365 -20.89 -10.26 19.63
N ALA A 366 -19.67 -10.06 19.15
CA ALA A 366 -19.36 -8.98 18.21
C ALA A 366 -18.36 -9.45 17.14
N TYR A 367 -18.44 -8.87 15.94
CA TYR A 367 -17.44 -8.95 14.89
C TYR A 367 -16.98 -7.53 14.55
N ASN A 368 -15.67 -7.33 14.48
CA ASN A 368 -15.03 -6.06 14.20
C ASN A 368 -14.56 -5.94 12.76
N TYR A 369 -15.12 -6.76 11.85
CA TYR A 369 -14.65 -6.85 10.47
C TYR A 369 -15.04 -5.57 9.72
N PHE A 370 -14.10 -4.64 9.67
CA PHE A 370 -14.22 -3.41 8.90
C PHE A 370 -13.84 -3.67 7.44
N SER A 371 -12.85 -4.54 7.22
CA SER A 371 -12.49 -5.14 5.93
C SER A 371 -12.64 -6.67 6.00
N GLY A 372 -12.31 -7.38 4.92
CA GLY A 372 -12.24 -8.85 4.94
C GLY A 372 -11.28 -9.40 6.01
N GLU A 373 -11.45 -10.66 6.38
CA GLU A 373 -10.61 -11.37 7.35
C GLU A 373 -10.29 -12.80 6.89
N HIS A 374 -9.10 -12.96 6.29
CA HIS A 374 -8.66 -14.19 5.66
C HIS A 374 -8.54 -15.37 6.64
N VAL A 375 -8.09 -15.13 7.88
CA VAL A 375 -7.99 -16.17 8.95
C VAL A 375 -9.34 -16.84 9.24
N THR A 376 -10.45 -16.19 8.90
CA THR A 376 -11.80 -16.75 9.09
C THR A 376 -12.59 -16.90 7.77
N GLY A 377 -11.93 -16.73 6.63
CA GLY A 377 -12.51 -16.95 5.30
C GLY A 377 -13.49 -15.86 4.85
N PHE A 378 -13.19 -14.60 5.14
CA PHE A 378 -14.00 -13.44 4.72
C PHE A 378 -13.21 -12.53 3.78
N ASN A 379 -13.79 -12.21 2.62
CA ASN A 379 -13.21 -11.23 1.69
C ASN A 379 -13.71 -9.80 1.99
N GLU A 380 -14.85 -9.69 2.66
CA GLU A 380 -15.46 -8.44 3.14
C GLU A 380 -15.93 -8.62 4.58
N GLY A 381 -16.09 -7.52 5.30
CA GLY A 381 -16.56 -7.49 6.68
C GLY A 381 -17.64 -6.45 6.92
N ARG A 382 -18.51 -6.68 7.90
CA ARG A 382 -19.40 -5.68 8.47
C ARG A 382 -19.23 -5.69 10.00
N PRO A 383 -19.04 -4.54 10.66
CA PRO A 383 -19.09 -4.52 12.11
C PRO A 383 -20.47 -4.95 12.61
N VAL A 384 -20.51 -5.97 13.46
CA VAL A 384 -21.75 -6.59 13.94
C VAL A 384 -21.69 -6.69 15.46
N PHE A 385 -22.79 -6.31 16.12
CA PHE A 385 -23.03 -6.60 17.52
C PHE A 385 -24.35 -7.37 17.67
N ALA A 386 -24.27 -8.59 18.19
CA ALA A 386 -25.39 -9.50 18.33
C ALA A 386 -25.49 -10.06 19.76
N ARG A 387 -26.73 -10.36 20.20
CA ARG A 387 -26.96 -10.96 21.51
C ARG A 387 -28.25 -11.77 21.56
N THR A 388 -28.29 -12.77 22.41
CA THR A 388 -29.52 -13.46 22.79
C THR A 388 -30.33 -12.62 23.79
N PRO A 389 -31.64 -12.87 23.95
CA PRO A 389 -32.47 -12.12 24.90
C PRO A 389 -32.01 -12.21 26.36
N ASP A 390 -31.37 -13.32 26.74
CA ASP A 390 -30.87 -13.62 28.08
C ASP A 390 -29.42 -13.17 28.32
N ALA A 391 -28.73 -12.65 27.29
CA ALA A 391 -27.38 -12.12 27.45
C ALA A 391 -27.33 -10.93 28.42
N LYS A 392 -26.30 -10.89 29.27
CA LYS A 392 -26.09 -9.85 30.28
C LYS A 392 -25.52 -8.59 29.63
N PHE A 393 -26.41 -7.78 29.05
CA PHE A 393 -26.04 -6.56 28.35
C PHE A 393 -25.83 -5.38 29.32
N ASN A 394 -24.57 -5.15 29.70
CA ASN A 394 -24.14 -4.00 30.50
C ASN A 394 -22.83 -3.44 29.93
N LEU A 395 -22.41 -2.24 30.37
CA LEU A 395 -21.22 -1.57 29.82
C LEU A 395 -19.93 -2.37 30.02
N ALA A 396 -19.78 -3.10 31.13
CA ALA A 396 -18.58 -3.88 31.39
C ALA A 396 -18.45 -5.04 30.38
N ASN A 397 -19.51 -5.83 30.20
CA ASN A 397 -19.57 -6.90 29.21
C ASN A 397 -19.47 -6.37 27.77
N PHE A 398 -20.07 -5.22 27.49
CA PHE A 398 -20.00 -4.57 26.19
C PHE A 398 -18.57 -4.16 25.82
N MET A 399 -17.84 -3.54 26.74
CA MET A 399 -16.44 -3.21 26.48
C MET A 399 -15.57 -4.46 26.39
N ARG A 400 -15.84 -5.47 27.22
CA ARG A 400 -15.08 -6.73 27.22
C ARG A 400 -15.25 -7.52 25.93
N VAL A 401 -16.48 -7.64 25.40
CA VAL A 401 -16.70 -8.36 24.13
C VAL A 401 -15.97 -7.69 22.98
N ASN A 402 -15.94 -6.35 22.92
CA ASN A 402 -15.21 -5.65 21.87
C ASN A 402 -13.69 -5.84 21.99
N LEU A 403 -13.13 -5.89 23.21
CA LEU A 403 -11.72 -6.22 23.42
C LEU A 403 -11.40 -7.68 23.05
N PHE A 404 -12.29 -8.62 23.37
CA PHE A 404 -12.15 -10.03 22.96
C PHE A 404 -12.23 -10.16 21.43
N THR A 405 -13.20 -9.50 20.81
CA THR A 405 -13.37 -9.48 19.35
C THR A 405 -12.16 -8.87 18.63
N SER A 406 -11.51 -7.85 19.20
CA SER A 406 -10.25 -7.31 18.64
C SER A 406 -9.12 -8.36 18.52
N LEU A 407 -9.20 -9.46 19.28
CA LEU A 407 -8.27 -10.60 19.19
C LEU A 407 -8.97 -11.88 18.69
N GLY A 408 -10.23 -11.81 18.26
CA GLY A 408 -11.06 -12.97 17.95
C GLY A 408 -10.53 -13.78 16.78
N ALA A 409 -10.29 -13.13 15.64
CA ALA A 409 -9.67 -13.76 14.47
C ALA A 409 -8.24 -14.24 14.78
N LEU A 410 -7.45 -13.44 15.49
CA LEU A 410 -6.10 -13.81 15.92
C LEU A 410 -6.11 -15.11 16.74
N LYS A 411 -7.06 -15.23 17.67
CA LYS A 411 -7.26 -16.42 18.49
C LYS A 411 -7.61 -17.66 17.66
N VAL A 412 -8.33 -17.51 16.53
CA VAL A 412 -8.59 -18.63 15.61
C VAL A 412 -7.27 -19.17 15.02
N GLY A 413 -6.38 -18.29 14.56
CA GLY A 413 -5.06 -18.72 14.06
C GLY A 413 -4.14 -19.25 15.16
N LEU A 414 -4.13 -18.61 16.34
CA LEU A 414 -3.36 -19.09 17.50
C LEU A 414 -3.84 -20.45 18.00
N ASP A 415 -5.14 -20.75 17.90
CA ASP A 415 -5.69 -22.06 18.27
C ASP A 415 -5.07 -23.18 17.43
N ILE A 416 -4.75 -22.94 16.15
CA ILE A 416 -4.05 -23.93 15.32
C ILE A 416 -2.69 -24.26 15.94
N LEU A 417 -1.92 -23.22 16.30
CA LEU A 417 -0.60 -23.38 16.92
C LEU A 417 -0.68 -24.11 18.27
N MET A 418 -1.58 -23.71 19.15
CA MET A 418 -1.64 -24.26 20.51
C MET A 418 -2.35 -25.62 20.59
N LYS A 419 -3.43 -25.81 19.82
CA LYS A 419 -4.29 -26.99 19.94
C LYS A 419 -3.98 -28.08 18.93
N GLU A 420 -3.60 -27.74 17.69
CA GLU A 420 -3.24 -28.73 16.67
C GLU A 420 -1.73 -29.04 16.68
N GLU A 421 -0.88 -28.01 16.75
CA GLU A 421 0.58 -28.17 16.70
C GLU A 421 1.24 -28.28 18.08
N HIS A 422 0.48 -28.01 19.15
CA HIS A 422 0.94 -28.06 20.54
C HIS A 422 2.15 -27.17 20.84
N VAL A 423 2.24 -26.03 20.16
CA VAL A 423 3.29 -25.03 20.37
C VAL A 423 3.28 -24.57 21.83
N GLN A 424 4.46 -24.52 22.44
CA GLN A 424 4.64 -24.00 23.79
C GLN A 424 5.02 -22.53 23.74
N VAL A 425 4.47 -21.73 24.65
CA VAL A 425 4.78 -20.29 24.76
C VAL A 425 5.10 -19.95 26.21
N ASP A 426 6.31 -19.48 26.43
CA ASP A 426 6.79 -19.04 27.75
C ASP A 426 6.45 -17.57 28.02
N GLN A 427 6.50 -16.73 26.99
CA GLN A 427 6.23 -15.31 27.10
C GLN A 427 5.89 -14.65 25.75
N ILE A 428 4.95 -13.72 25.78
CA ILE A 428 4.63 -12.83 24.66
C ILE A 428 4.90 -11.38 25.06
N LEU A 429 5.44 -10.58 24.14
CA LEU A 429 5.51 -9.13 24.30
C LEU A 429 4.44 -8.43 23.46
N GLY A 430 3.54 -7.71 24.14
CA GLY A 430 2.53 -6.89 23.50
C GLY A 430 3.02 -5.47 23.25
N HIS A 431 2.76 -4.93 22.06
CA HIS A 431 2.95 -3.51 21.77
C HIS A 431 1.88 -2.97 20.80
N GLY A 432 1.74 -1.64 20.74
CA GLY A 432 0.71 -0.98 19.93
C GLY A 432 -0.43 -0.37 20.74
N GLY A 433 -1.43 0.17 20.03
CA GLY A 433 -2.55 0.95 20.59
C GLY A 433 -3.36 0.19 21.65
N LEU A 434 -3.57 -1.12 21.47
CA LEU A 434 -4.33 -1.96 22.40
C LEU A 434 -3.70 -2.02 23.81
N PHE A 435 -2.37 -1.90 23.90
CA PHE A 435 -1.62 -2.05 25.15
C PHE A 435 -1.35 -0.73 25.87
N LYS A 436 -1.80 0.41 25.33
CA LYS A 436 -1.60 1.74 25.96
C LYS A 436 -2.26 1.84 27.33
N THR A 437 -3.39 1.17 27.54
CA THR A 437 -4.02 1.08 28.87
C THR A 437 -3.34 -0.04 29.66
N LYS A 438 -2.47 0.36 30.59
CA LYS A 438 -1.67 -0.57 31.44
C LYS A 438 -2.56 -1.67 32.05
N GLY A 439 -2.10 -2.92 31.93
CA GLY A 439 -2.74 -4.10 32.52
C GLY A 439 -3.98 -4.63 31.81
N VAL A 440 -4.70 -3.83 31.01
CA VAL A 440 -5.95 -4.30 30.37
C VAL A 440 -5.65 -5.15 29.13
N GLY A 441 -5.02 -4.58 28.10
CA GLY A 441 -4.72 -5.32 26.86
C GLY A 441 -3.88 -6.56 27.12
N GLN A 442 -2.97 -6.48 28.09
CA GLN A 442 -2.14 -7.62 28.55
C GLN A 442 -2.98 -8.75 29.13
N LYS A 443 -3.91 -8.43 30.03
CA LYS A 443 -4.78 -9.42 30.67
C LYS A 443 -5.68 -10.11 29.63
N ILE A 444 -6.24 -9.33 28.70
CA ILE A 444 -7.09 -9.87 27.63
C ILE A 444 -6.28 -10.78 26.69
N LEU A 445 -5.11 -10.35 26.24
CA LEU A 445 -4.25 -11.18 25.38
C LEU A 445 -3.76 -12.43 26.11
N ALA A 446 -3.33 -12.32 27.37
CA ALA A 446 -2.89 -13.47 28.16
C ALA A 446 -4.00 -14.51 28.30
N GLY A 447 -5.25 -14.07 28.50
CA GLY A 447 -6.43 -14.95 28.47
C GLY A 447 -6.68 -15.60 27.10
N ALA A 448 -6.39 -14.91 26.00
CA ALA A 448 -6.56 -15.47 24.65
C ALA A 448 -5.52 -16.55 24.31
N ILE A 449 -4.24 -16.28 24.60
CA ILE A 449 -3.13 -17.17 24.23
C ILE A 449 -2.79 -18.22 25.29
N ASP A 450 -3.33 -18.08 26.52
CA ASP A 450 -2.97 -18.90 27.68
C ASP A 450 -1.45 -18.92 27.97
N ALA A 451 -0.84 -17.74 27.86
CA ALA A 451 0.58 -17.54 28.11
C ALA A 451 0.83 -16.15 28.71
N PRO A 452 1.94 -15.95 29.45
CA PRO A 452 2.25 -14.66 30.03
C PRO A 452 2.49 -13.57 28.98
N VAL A 453 1.96 -12.37 29.23
CA VAL A 453 2.11 -11.19 28.36
C VAL A 453 2.81 -10.04 29.07
N SER A 454 3.90 -9.56 28.49
CA SER A 454 4.68 -8.42 28.97
C SER A 454 4.52 -7.21 28.06
N VAL A 455 4.65 -6.00 28.61
CA VAL A 455 4.74 -4.73 27.84
C VAL A 455 5.97 -3.96 28.29
N MET A 456 6.72 -3.38 27.35
CA MET A 456 7.94 -2.60 27.60
C MET A 456 7.72 -1.11 27.32
N GLU A 457 8.40 -0.25 28.08
CA GLU A 457 8.37 1.21 27.86
C GLU A 457 9.15 1.63 26.59
N THR A 458 10.17 0.86 26.21
CA THR A 458 11.06 1.14 25.07
C THR A 458 10.53 0.65 23.72
N ALA A 459 9.37 0.00 23.68
CA ALA A 459 8.76 -0.51 22.43
C ALA A 459 8.40 0.59 21.41
N GLY A 460 8.51 1.88 21.78
CA GLY A 460 8.21 3.02 20.91
C GLY A 460 9.28 3.36 19.87
N GLU A 461 10.50 2.82 19.96
CA GLU A 461 11.58 3.17 19.03
C GLU A 461 11.55 2.40 17.70
N GLY A 462 10.78 1.31 17.63
CA GLY A 462 10.44 0.58 16.40
C GLY A 462 11.58 -0.26 15.83
N GLY A 463 11.43 -0.72 14.58
CA GLY A 463 12.37 -1.63 13.94
C GLY A 463 13.70 -0.97 13.53
N ALA A 464 13.75 0.36 13.34
CA ALA A 464 15.01 1.11 13.21
C ALA A 464 15.95 0.93 14.41
N TRP A 465 15.40 0.84 15.63
CA TRP A 465 16.18 0.48 16.82
C TRP A 465 16.57 -1.00 16.78
N GLY A 466 15.64 -1.88 16.40
CA GLY A 466 15.90 -3.32 16.23
C GLY A 466 17.10 -3.62 15.33
N ILE A 467 17.19 -3.00 14.15
CA ILE A 467 18.34 -3.20 13.26
C ILE A 467 19.63 -2.55 13.79
N ALA A 468 19.53 -1.44 14.54
CA ALA A 468 20.68 -0.88 15.25
C ALA A 468 21.22 -1.86 16.33
N LEU A 469 20.33 -2.59 17.02
CA LEU A 469 20.71 -3.64 17.97
C LEU A 469 21.42 -4.81 17.29
N LEU A 470 20.95 -5.22 16.11
CA LEU A 470 21.62 -6.27 15.32
C LEU A 470 23.01 -5.83 14.84
N ALA A 471 23.15 -4.57 14.42
CA ALA A 471 24.44 -3.98 14.09
C ALA A 471 25.38 -3.90 15.30
N SER A 472 24.85 -3.55 16.48
CA SER A 472 25.59 -3.57 17.74
C SER A 472 26.01 -4.98 18.16
N TYR A 473 25.11 -5.97 18.06
CA TYR A 473 25.39 -7.37 18.35
C TYR A 473 26.55 -7.91 17.49
N MET A 474 26.58 -7.60 16.19
CA MET A 474 27.67 -8.02 15.30
C MET A 474 29.06 -7.60 15.82
N ILE A 475 29.20 -6.40 16.39
CA ILE A 475 30.50 -5.87 16.84
C ILE A 475 30.78 -6.07 18.33
N ASN A 476 29.75 -6.32 19.14
CA ASN A 476 29.85 -6.37 20.61
C ASN A 476 29.56 -7.74 21.23
N LYS A 477 29.18 -8.75 20.42
CA LYS A 477 28.96 -10.11 20.93
C LYS A 477 30.26 -10.72 21.47
N GLU A 478 30.12 -11.46 22.56
CA GLU A 478 31.18 -12.31 23.07
C GLU A 478 31.32 -13.59 22.23
N GLU A 479 32.44 -14.29 22.42
CA GLU A 479 32.66 -15.56 21.74
C GLU A 479 31.58 -16.58 22.14
N ASN A 480 30.84 -17.09 21.15
CA ASN A 480 29.69 -17.99 21.32
C ASN A 480 28.46 -17.40 22.02
N GLU A 481 28.40 -16.08 22.22
CA GLU A 481 27.18 -15.42 22.69
C GLU A 481 26.14 -15.42 21.56
N THR A 482 24.94 -15.91 21.86
CA THR A 482 23.81 -15.91 20.92
C THR A 482 23.13 -14.53 20.87
N LEU A 483 22.32 -14.27 19.85
CA LEU A 483 21.57 -13.01 19.78
C LEU A 483 20.60 -12.91 20.96
N GLU A 484 19.94 -14.02 21.28
CA GLU A 484 18.97 -14.12 22.36
C GLU A 484 19.63 -13.77 23.71
N ASP A 485 20.80 -14.34 23.99
CA ASP A 485 21.53 -14.09 25.23
C ASP A 485 22.07 -12.64 25.28
N TYR A 486 22.53 -12.10 24.15
CA TYR A 486 22.95 -10.71 24.05
C TYR A 486 21.80 -9.74 24.35
N LEU A 487 20.64 -9.95 23.75
CA LEU A 487 19.46 -9.10 23.98
C LEU A 487 19.02 -9.18 25.45
N ASP A 488 18.91 -10.39 26.01
CA ASP A 488 18.52 -10.59 27.42
C ASP A 488 19.50 -9.93 28.40
N ALA A 489 20.81 -10.11 28.21
CA ALA A 489 21.83 -9.72 29.17
C ALA A 489 22.35 -8.28 29.00
N LYS A 490 22.34 -7.73 27.78
CA LYS A 490 23.02 -6.46 27.46
C LYS A 490 22.09 -5.36 26.94
N VAL A 491 20.89 -5.71 26.46
CA VAL A 491 19.92 -4.73 25.94
C VAL A 491 18.75 -4.57 26.89
N PHE A 492 18.12 -5.68 27.28
CA PHE A 492 16.90 -5.69 28.08
C PHE A 492 17.13 -6.04 29.56
N ALA A 493 18.39 -6.18 29.98
CA ALA A 493 18.74 -6.42 31.37
C ALA A 493 18.17 -5.33 32.30
N GLY A 494 17.32 -5.76 33.25
CA GLY A 494 16.65 -4.86 34.18
C GLY A 494 15.39 -4.17 33.63
N ASN A 495 15.04 -4.38 32.36
CA ASN A 495 13.85 -3.82 31.71
C ASN A 495 12.76 -4.90 31.56
N ALA A 496 12.32 -5.47 32.68
CA ALA A 496 11.39 -6.63 32.69
C ALA A 496 9.98 -6.31 32.13
N GLY A 497 9.70 -5.05 31.81
CA GLY A 497 8.35 -4.60 31.49
C GLY A 497 7.39 -4.84 32.66
N THR A 498 6.09 -4.70 32.39
CA THR A 498 5.06 -5.20 33.30
C THR A 498 4.59 -6.56 32.79
N LYS A 499 4.79 -7.63 33.54
CA LYS A 499 4.33 -8.98 33.19
C LYS A 499 2.91 -9.24 33.69
N MET A 500 2.09 -9.91 32.90
CA MET A 500 0.75 -10.39 33.25
C MET A 500 0.66 -11.89 32.96
N ASP A 501 0.43 -12.70 34.00
CA ASP A 501 0.16 -14.13 33.82
C ASP A 501 -1.32 -14.36 33.42
N PRO A 502 -1.64 -15.42 32.66
CA PRO A 502 -3.02 -15.73 32.29
C PRO A 502 -3.87 -16.04 33.53
N ASP A 503 -5.08 -15.47 33.58
CA ASP A 503 -6.07 -15.76 34.61
C ASP A 503 -6.92 -16.95 34.15
N PRO A 504 -6.97 -18.08 34.88
CA PRO A 504 -7.71 -19.28 34.46
C PRO A 504 -9.19 -19.01 34.16
N ALA A 505 -9.81 -18.05 34.84
CA ALA A 505 -11.19 -17.67 34.57
C ALA A 505 -11.32 -16.97 33.21
N ASP A 506 -10.36 -16.10 32.87
CA ASP A 506 -10.33 -15.39 31.59
C ASP A 506 -10.02 -16.33 30.44
N VAL A 507 -9.09 -17.28 30.61
CA VAL A 507 -8.78 -18.32 29.61
C VAL A 507 -10.03 -19.13 29.30
N ALA A 508 -10.69 -19.67 30.33
CA ALA A 508 -11.93 -20.42 30.16
C ALA A 508 -13.05 -19.57 29.54
N GLY A 509 -13.14 -18.29 29.93
CA GLY A 509 -14.10 -17.34 29.36
C GLY A 509 -13.86 -17.04 27.89
N PHE A 510 -12.59 -16.87 27.49
CA PHE A 510 -12.20 -16.64 26.10
C PHE A 510 -12.51 -17.87 25.25
N GLU A 511 -12.26 -19.08 25.73
CA GLU A 511 -12.63 -20.32 25.04
C GLU A 511 -14.15 -20.41 24.78
N VAL A 512 -14.99 -20.10 25.78
CA VAL A 512 -16.45 -20.05 25.60
C VAL A 512 -16.86 -18.99 24.58
N PHE A 513 -16.21 -17.82 24.61
CA PHE A 513 -16.43 -16.77 23.62
C PHE A 513 -16.00 -17.20 22.21
N THR A 514 -14.81 -17.79 22.04
CA THR A 514 -14.27 -18.22 20.74
C THR A 514 -15.16 -19.28 20.10
N GLU A 515 -15.70 -20.22 20.88
CA GLU A 515 -16.67 -21.19 20.37
C GLU A 515 -17.96 -20.52 19.88
N ARG A 516 -18.45 -19.52 20.61
CA ARG A 516 -19.61 -18.70 20.21
C ARG A 516 -19.30 -17.89 18.95
N TYR A 517 -18.10 -17.33 18.88
CA TYR A 517 -17.57 -16.55 17.75
C TYR A 517 -17.50 -17.42 16.49
N LYS A 518 -16.83 -18.58 16.52
CA LYS A 518 -16.76 -19.49 15.37
C LYS A 518 -18.16 -19.93 14.90
N LYS A 519 -19.07 -20.27 15.83
CA LYS A 519 -20.46 -20.67 15.51
C LYS A 519 -21.31 -19.53 14.98
N GLY A 520 -20.97 -18.29 15.33
CA GLY A 520 -21.71 -17.10 14.93
C GLY A 520 -21.25 -16.51 13.61
N LEU A 521 -20.17 -16.99 12.98
CA LEU A 521 -19.69 -16.49 11.68
C LEU A 521 -20.79 -16.46 10.59
N PRO A 522 -21.79 -17.36 10.56
CA PRO A 522 -22.93 -17.21 9.65
C PRO A 522 -23.74 -15.92 9.85
N ILE A 523 -23.75 -15.31 11.05
CA ILE A 523 -24.37 -14.00 11.29
C ILE A 523 -23.57 -12.92 10.56
N GLU A 524 -22.24 -12.97 10.67
CA GLU A 524 -21.35 -12.05 9.94
C GLU A 524 -21.53 -12.21 8.44
N ARG A 525 -21.57 -13.44 7.94
CA ARG A 525 -21.85 -13.74 6.53
C ARG A 525 -23.22 -13.22 6.10
N ALA A 526 -24.24 -13.41 6.93
CA ALA A 526 -25.57 -12.86 6.66
C ALA A 526 -25.58 -11.34 6.72
N ALA A 527 -24.78 -10.70 7.59
CA ALA A 527 -24.63 -9.25 7.63
C ALA A 527 -23.96 -8.73 6.37
N VAL A 528 -22.88 -9.37 5.91
CA VAL A 528 -22.27 -9.09 4.60
C VAL A 528 -23.30 -9.28 3.48
N GLU A 529 -24.08 -10.36 3.49
CA GLU A 529 -25.09 -10.64 2.45
C GLU A 529 -26.32 -9.70 2.50
N SER A 530 -26.74 -9.26 3.70
CA SER A 530 -28.01 -8.55 3.93
C SER A 530 -27.86 -7.04 4.16
N LEU A 531 -26.74 -6.62 4.76
CA LEU A 531 -26.28 -5.23 4.83
C LEU A 531 -25.32 -4.92 3.70
N ASN A 532 -25.35 -5.74 2.65
CA ASN A 532 -25.39 -5.14 1.33
C ASN A 532 -26.49 -4.07 1.39
N GLU A 533 -26.06 -2.81 1.54
CA GLU A 533 -26.78 -1.74 0.86
C GLU A 533 -27.04 -2.22 -0.58
N PRO A 534 -28.03 -1.70 -1.30
CA PRO A 534 -28.03 -1.87 -2.74
C PRO A 534 -26.80 -1.15 -3.33
N SER A 535 -25.58 -1.68 -3.14
CA SER A 535 -24.78 -2.04 -4.29
C SER A 535 -25.60 -3.09 -5.03
N PHE A 536 -26.00 -2.73 -6.24
CA PHE A 536 -26.60 -3.64 -7.20
C PHE A 536 -25.82 -4.97 -7.26
N GLY A 537 -26.43 -6.03 -7.79
CA GLY A 537 -25.68 -7.27 -8.06
C GLY A 537 -26.12 -8.50 -7.29
N LYS A 538 -27.39 -8.90 -7.48
CA LYS A 538 -27.57 -10.22 -8.10
C LYS A 538 -27.32 -10.01 -9.59
N ASP A 539 -26.05 -10.10 -9.98
CA ASP A 539 -25.46 -10.24 -11.32
C ASP A 539 -23.97 -9.89 -11.16
N ARG A 540 -23.21 -10.82 -10.55
CA ARG A 540 -21.89 -10.58 -9.94
C ARG A 540 -20.70 -10.54 -10.92
N GLU A 541 -20.93 -10.55 -12.23
CA GLU A 541 -19.89 -10.22 -13.22
C GLU A 541 -20.08 -8.80 -13.79
N ASP A 542 -21.32 -8.36 -14.03
CA ASP A 542 -21.60 -7.03 -14.60
C ASP A 542 -21.45 -5.90 -13.57
N ASN A 543 -21.69 -6.16 -12.27
CA ASN A 543 -21.77 -5.09 -11.27
C ASN A 543 -20.40 -4.59 -10.76
N THR A 544 -19.35 -5.41 -10.80
CA THR A 544 -17.97 -4.94 -10.50
C THR A 544 -17.48 -3.95 -11.55
N MET A 545 -17.80 -4.20 -12.83
CA MET A 545 -17.37 -3.37 -13.94
C MET A 545 -18.07 -1.99 -13.94
N LEU A 546 -19.35 -1.92 -13.54
CA LEU A 546 -20.08 -0.65 -13.45
C LEU A 546 -19.64 0.21 -12.27
N GLU A 547 -19.36 -0.38 -11.11
CA GLU A 547 -18.80 0.36 -9.96
C GLU A 547 -17.39 0.89 -10.25
N GLU A 548 -16.57 0.10 -10.94
CA GLU A 548 -15.28 0.56 -11.45
C GLU A 548 -15.45 1.71 -12.46
N LEU A 549 -16.44 1.63 -13.36
CA LEU A 549 -16.75 2.71 -14.31
C LEU A 549 -17.15 4.00 -13.59
N LYS A 550 -18.00 3.94 -12.56
CA LYS A 550 -18.35 5.10 -11.72
C LYS A 550 -17.13 5.71 -11.06
N LYS A 551 -16.27 4.87 -10.49
CA LYS A 551 -15.02 5.33 -9.86
C LYS A 551 -14.11 6.01 -10.87
N ARG A 552 -13.89 5.43 -12.06
CA ARG A 552 -13.07 6.04 -13.11
C ARG A 552 -13.63 7.38 -13.58
N VAL A 553 -14.94 7.48 -13.78
CA VAL A 553 -15.59 8.74 -14.17
C VAL A 553 -15.49 9.79 -13.06
N TYR A 554 -15.65 9.39 -11.80
CA TYR A 554 -15.44 10.28 -10.66
C TYR A 554 -14.00 10.81 -10.62
N GLU A 555 -13.01 9.93 -10.67
CA GLU A 555 -11.59 10.30 -10.64
C GLU A 555 -11.25 11.25 -11.79
N ALA A 556 -11.73 10.96 -13.01
CA ALA A 556 -11.54 11.82 -14.16
C ALA A 556 -12.21 13.20 -13.99
N ASN A 557 -13.40 13.28 -13.38
CA ASN A 557 -14.02 14.56 -13.03
C ASN A 557 -13.17 15.35 -12.03
N MET A 558 -12.58 14.69 -11.02
CA MET A 558 -11.71 15.33 -10.02
C MET A 558 -10.39 15.86 -10.62
N LEU A 559 -9.97 15.37 -11.79
CA LEU A 559 -8.82 15.92 -12.51
C LEU A 559 -9.10 17.28 -13.16
N LEU A 560 -10.35 17.60 -13.50
CA LEU A 560 -10.71 18.88 -14.12
C LEU A 560 -10.31 20.10 -13.27
N PRO A 561 -10.69 20.20 -11.98
CA PRO A 561 -10.24 21.30 -11.12
C PRO A 561 -8.74 21.24 -10.85
N LYS A 562 -8.15 20.04 -10.70
CA LYS A 562 -6.71 19.83 -10.49
C LYS A 562 -5.87 20.44 -11.62
N TYR A 563 -6.33 20.33 -12.87
CA TYR A 563 -5.66 20.92 -14.03
C TYR A 563 -6.13 22.33 -14.39
N GLY A 564 -7.01 22.94 -13.58
CA GLY A 564 -7.52 24.29 -13.81
C GLY A 564 -8.40 24.44 -15.06
N LEU A 565 -9.06 23.36 -15.48
CA LEU A 565 -9.92 23.36 -16.67
C LEU A 565 -11.34 23.87 -16.38
N VAL A 566 -11.71 24.00 -15.10
CA VAL A 566 -13.06 24.37 -14.66
C VAL A 566 -13.02 25.42 -13.55
N THR A 567 -14.08 26.24 -13.46
CA THR A 567 -14.30 27.17 -12.34
C THR A 567 -15.66 26.84 -11.74
N PHE A 568 -15.72 26.57 -10.43
CA PHE A 568 -16.91 26.04 -9.74
C PHE A 568 -17.43 24.72 -10.37
N THR A 569 -18.73 24.59 -10.58
CA THR A 569 -19.39 23.36 -11.05
C THR A 569 -19.30 23.15 -12.57
N TRP A 570 -18.67 24.07 -13.31
CA TRP A 570 -18.76 24.14 -14.78
C TRP A 570 -17.89 23.12 -15.49
N GLY A 571 -18.49 22.04 -15.97
CA GLY A 571 -17.82 20.98 -16.72
C GLY A 571 -18.20 19.61 -16.21
N ASN A 572 -17.98 18.62 -17.06
CA ASN A 572 -18.30 17.23 -16.77
C ASN A 572 -17.44 16.28 -17.59
N VAL A 573 -17.24 15.10 -17.04
CA VAL A 573 -16.66 13.95 -17.71
C VAL A 573 -17.68 12.80 -17.69
N SER A 574 -17.73 12.05 -18.78
CA SER A 574 -18.41 10.76 -18.87
C SER A 574 -17.52 9.67 -19.44
N GLU A 575 -17.86 8.41 -19.16
CA GLU A 575 -17.30 7.22 -19.79
C GLU A 575 -18.40 6.22 -20.12
N ILE A 576 -18.34 5.59 -21.30
CA ILE A 576 -19.24 4.52 -21.72
C ILE A 576 -18.55 3.17 -21.56
N ASP A 577 -19.26 2.21 -20.97
CA ASP A 577 -18.97 0.81 -21.19
C ASP A 577 -19.76 0.32 -22.41
N ARG A 578 -19.01 -0.07 -23.45
CA ARG A 578 -19.58 -0.51 -24.72
C ARG A 578 -20.19 -1.90 -24.63
N GLU A 579 -19.78 -2.72 -23.67
CA GLU A 579 -20.29 -4.08 -23.49
C GLU A 579 -21.70 -4.06 -22.90
N SER A 580 -21.91 -3.32 -21.80
CA SER A 580 -23.25 -3.15 -21.20
C SER A 580 -24.13 -2.13 -21.95
N GLY A 581 -23.53 -1.22 -22.73
CA GLY A 581 -24.26 -0.12 -23.35
C GLY A 581 -24.70 0.96 -22.35
N LEU A 582 -24.07 0.99 -21.16
CA LEU A 582 -24.28 2.00 -20.14
C LEU A 582 -23.14 3.00 -20.15
N PHE A 583 -23.43 4.26 -19.85
CA PHE A 583 -22.41 5.27 -19.60
C PHE A 583 -22.65 6.00 -18.30
N VAL A 584 -21.57 6.44 -17.68
CA VAL A 584 -21.59 7.14 -16.41
C VAL A 584 -21.17 8.59 -16.62
N ILE A 585 -21.86 9.52 -15.99
CA ILE A 585 -21.60 10.96 -16.12
C ILE A 585 -21.74 11.68 -14.78
N LYS A 586 -20.98 12.77 -14.62
CA LYS A 586 -21.08 13.68 -13.47
C LYS A 586 -22.52 14.15 -13.23
N PRO A 587 -22.97 14.26 -11.97
CA PRO A 587 -24.26 14.87 -11.65
C PRO A 587 -24.27 16.38 -11.90
N SER A 588 -25.45 16.92 -12.21
CA SER A 588 -25.66 18.35 -12.41
C SER A 588 -25.68 19.12 -11.08
N GLY A 589 -24.98 20.27 -11.04
CA GLY A 589 -25.09 21.24 -9.96
C GLY A 589 -24.43 20.86 -8.63
N VAL A 590 -23.62 19.80 -8.59
CA VAL A 590 -22.86 19.39 -7.40
C VAL A 590 -21.43 19.95 -7.46
N ASP A 591 -20.99 20.57 -6.36
CA ASP A 591 -19.63 21.08 -6.20
C ASP A 591 -18.61 19.95 -6.20
N TYR A 592 -17.46 20.15 -6.87
CA TYR A 592 -16.43 19.13 -7.00
C TYR A 592 -15.90 18.64 -5.64
N ASP A 593 -15.78 19.54 -4.65
CA ASP A 593 -15.28 19.21 -3.31
C ASP A 593 -16.23 18.31 -2.50
N LEU A 594 -17.48 18.16 -2.95
CA LEU A 594 -18.51 17.33 -2.31
C LEU A 594 -18.83 16.06 -3.10
N LEU A 595 -18.22 15.87 -4.28
CA LEU A 595 -18.45 14.69 -5.11
C LEU A 595 -17.81 13.45 -4.48
N THR A 596 -18.56 12.36 -4.53
CA THR A 596 -18.10 10.99 -4.24
C THR A 596 -18.35 10.09 -5.46
N PRO A 597 -17.68 8.92 -5.56
CA PRO A 597 -17.96 7.94 -6.63
C PRO A 597 -19.46 7.58 -6.74
N ASP A 598 -20.14 7.44 -5.61
CA ASP A 598 -21.56 7.08 -5.52
C ASP A 598 -22.51 8.17 -6.05
N ASP A 599 -21.99 9.39 -6.26
CA ASP A 599 -22.75 10.51 -6.81
C ASP A 599 -22.84 10.50 -8.33
N MET A 600 -22.05 9.66 -8.99
CA MET A 600 -22.08 9.52 -10.45
C MET A 600 -23.42 8.96 -10.92
N VAL A 601 -23.86 9.39 -12.10
CA VAL A 601 -25.16 9.03 -12.64
C VAL A 601 -24.98 8.09 -13.81
N VAL A 602 -25.61 6.92 -13.74
CA VAL A 602 -25.56 5.88 -14.78
C VAL A 602 -26.74 6.09 -15.73
N MET A 603 -26.45 6.12 -17.01
CA MET A 603 -27.37 6.38 -18.11
C MET A 603 -27.30 5.23 -19.13
N ASP A 604 -28.42 4.91 -19.77
CA ASP A 604 -28.43 4.02 -20.94
C ASP A 604 -28.30 4.81 -22.26
N LEU A 605 -28.03 4.11 -23.37
CA LEU A 605 -28.00 4.72 -24.71
C LEU A 605 -29.38 5.17 -25.25
N ASN A 606 -30.46 5.02 -24.48
CA ASN A 606 -31.78 5.59 -24.79
C ASN A 606 -32.00 6.94 -24.09
N GLY A 607 -31.06 7.37 -23.23
CA GLY A 607 -31.18 8.61 -22.45
C GLY A 607 -31.93 8.45 -21.13
N ASN A 608 -32.22 7.22 -20.70
CA ASN A 608 -32.83 6.96 -19.40
C ASN A 608 -31.77 6.92 -18.30
N LYS A 609 -32.11 7.49 -17.14
CA LYS A 609 -31.30 7.28 -15.93
C LYS A 609 -31.53 5.87 -15.40
N VAL A 610 -30.49 5.05 -15.43
CA VAL A 610 -30.48 3.68 -14.91
C VAL A 610 -30.19 3.71 -13.41
N GLU A 611 -29.25 4.56 -12.99
CA GLU A 611 -28.81 4.64 -11.60
C GLU A 611 -28.33 6.05 -11.20
N GLY A 612 -28.24 6.31 -9.90
CA GLY A 612 -27.72 7.56 -9.34
C GLY A 612 -28.80 8.43 -8.66
N ARG A 613 -28.48 8.94 -7.47
CA ARG A 613 -29.41 9.75 -6.65
C ARG A 613 -29.67 11.15 -7.20
N TYR A 614 -28.70 11.72 -7.92
CA TYR A 614 -28.79 13.06 -8.50
C TYR A 614 -29.39 13.07 -9.90
N ARG A 615 -29.54 14.27 -10.46
CA ARG A 615 -29.81 14.47 -11.89
C ARG A 615 -28.50 14.40 -12.67
N PRO A 616 -28.46 13.76 -13.85
CA PRO A 616 -27.26 13.73 -14.68
C PRO A 616 -26.94 15.15 -15.19
N SER A 617 -25.72 15.36 -15.71
CA SER A 617 -25.31 16.63 -16.32
C SER A 617 -26.32 17.11 -17.37
N SER A 618 -26.47 18.43 -17.53
CA SER A 618 -27.27 19.00 -18.63
C SER A 618 -26.73 18.57 -20.00
N ASP A 619 -25.42 18.35 -20.13
CA ASP A 619 -24.77 17.95 -21.39
C ASP A 619 -24.94 16.46 -21.74
N THR A 620 -25.68 15.69 -20.93
CA THR A 620 -25.93 14.27 -21.16
C THR A 620 -26.46 13.97 -22.57
N PRO A 621 -27.41 14.74 -23.16
CA PRO A 621 -27.85 14.53 -24.54
C PRO A 621 -26.74 14.70 -25.57
N THR A 622 -25.84 15.67 -25.39
CA THR A 622 -24.68 15.86 -26.26
C THR A 622 -23.77 14.63 -26.24
N HIS A 623 -23.44 14.14 -25.03
CA HIS A 623 -22.57 12.97 -24.84
C HIS A 623 -23.18 11.71 -25.44
N LEU A 624 -24.49 11.54 -25.25
CA LEU A 624 -25.26 10.43 -25.80
C LEU A 624 -25.18 10.36 -27.33
N GLU A 625 -25.38 11.48 -28.02
CA GLU A 625 -25.33 11.52 -29.49
C GLU A 625 -23.93 11.25 -30.03
N LEU A 626 -22.89 11.71 -29.33
CA LEU A 626 -21.50 11.38 -29.67
C LEU A 626 -21.21 9.89 -29.48
N TYR A 627 -21.64 9.29 -28.36
CA TYR A 627 -21.45 7.86 -28.12
C TYR A 627 -22.17 6.99 -29.15
N LYS A 628 -23.38 7.37 -29.57
CA LYS A 628 -24.12 6.66 -30.64
C LYS A 628 -23.43 6.79 -32.00
N ALA A 629 -22.93 7.97 -32.32
CA ALA A 629 -22.39 8.25 -33.65
C ALA A 629 -20.96 7.74 -33.87
N PHE A 630 -20.16 7.67 -32.81
CA PHE A 630 -18.74 7.33 -32.86
C PHE A 630 -18.43 6.17 -31.91
N PRO A 631 -18.49 4.91 -32.37
CA PRO A 631 -18.18 3.73 -31.55
C PRO A 631 -16.77 3.73 -30.95
N GLU A 632 -15.84 4.47 -31.54
CA GLU A 632 -14.43 4.53 -31.16
C GLU A 632 -14.15 5.37 -29.91
N ILE A 633 -15.10 6.19 -29.45
CA ILE A 633 -14.93 7.03 -28.25
C ILE A 633 -15.41 6.28 -27.01
N GLY A 634 -14.64 6.31 -25.93
CA GLY A 634 -15.01 5.75 -24.63
C GLY A 634 -15.23 6.82 -23.56
N GLY A 635 -14.49 7.93 -23.59
CA GLY A 635 -14.69 9.06 -22.67
C GLY A 635 -15.00 10.37 -23.39
N ILE A 636 -15.77 11.26 -22.75
CA ILE A 636 -16.08 12.60 -23.25
C ILE A 636 -15.92 13.61 -22.12
N VAL A 637 -15.34 14.76 -22.43
CA VAL A 637 -15.17 15.89 -21.51
C VAL A 637 -15.76 17.14 -22.11
N HIS A 638 -16.55 17.86 -21.31
CA HIS A 638 -16.95 19.24 -21.57
C HIS A 638 -16.39 20.14 -20.48
N THR A 639 -15.78 21.27 -20.87
CA THR A 639 -15.26 22.27 -19.92
C THR A 639 -15.51 23.68 -20.45
N HIS A 640 -15.27 24.66 -19.59
CA HIS A 640 -15.16 26.07 -19.98
C HIS A 640 -13.74 26.61 -19.71
N SER A 641 -12.72 25.82 -20.08
CA SER A 641 -11.33 26.21 -19.92
C SER A 641 -11.03 27.53 -20.68
N SER A 642 -10.15 28.36 -20.12
CA SER A 642 -10.08 29.78 -20.45
C SER A 642 -9.71 30.04 -21.91
N TYR A 643 -8.65 29.41 -22.42
CA TYR A 643 -8.15 29.64 -23.77
C TYR A 643 -9.01 28.93 -24.82
N ALA A 644 -9.34 27.65 -24.63
CA ALA A 644 -10.16 26.92 -25.60
C ALA A 644 -11.55 27.55 -25.78
N THR A 645 -12.20 27.96 -24.68
CA THR A 645 -13.47 28.70 -24.73
C THR A 645 -13.31 30.05 -25.42
N SER A 646 -12.19 30.76 -25.23
CA SER A 646 -11.93 32.04 -25.91
C SER A 646 -11.87 31.86 -27.44
N TRP A 647 -11.24 30.79 -27.93
CA TRP A 647 -11.22 30.44 -29.35
C TRP A 647 -12.62 30.07 -29.88
N ALA A 648 -13.40 29.33 -29.10
CA ALA A 648 -14.78 29.00 -29.42
C ALA A 648 -15.64 30.28 -29.55
N GLN A 649 -15.51 31.22 -28.61
CA GLN A 649 -16.21 32.52 -28.65
C GLN A 649 -15.77 33.39 -29.83
N ALA A 650 -14.50 33.32 -30.23
CA ALA A 650 -14.01 33.96 -31.45
C ALA A 650 -14.59 33.34 -32.73
N GLY A 651 -15.15 32.13 -32.66
CA GLY A 651 -15.75 31.42 -33.78
C GLY A 651 -14.72 30.99 -34.82
N ARG A 652 -13.53 30.58 -34.36
CA ARG A 652 -12.38 30.26 -35.24
C ARG A 652 -11.70 28.96 -34.81
N SER A 653 -11.44 28.09 -35.80
CA SER A 653 -10.64 26.88 -35.61
C SER A 653 -9.22 27.22 -35.14
N ILE A 654 -8.60 26.33 -34.35
CA ILE A 654 -7.21 26.50 -33.91
C ILE A 654 -6.28 25.83 -34.93
N PRO A 655 -5.45 26.58 -35.69
CA PRO A 655 -4.52 25.97 -36.63
C PRO A 655 -3.38 25.23 -35.92
N CYS A 656 -2.85 24.19 -36.56
CA CYS A 656 -1.67 23.49 -36.07
C CYS A 656 -0.42 24.33 -36.29
N TYR A 657 0.09 24.98 -35.24
CA TYR A 657 1.26 25.86 -35.30
C TYR A 657 2.59 25.20 -34.93
N GLY A 658 2.58 23.98 -34.39
CA GLY A 658 3.78 23.35 -33.88
C GLY A 658 3.64 21.86 -33.58
N THR A 659 4.77 21.25 -33.25
CA THR A 659 4.91 19.79 -33.08
C THR A 659 4.09 19.25 -31.92
N THR A 660 3.96 20.00 -30.82
CA THR A 660 3.13 19.59 -29.68
C THR A 660 1.66 19.48 -30.07
N HIS A 661 1.14 20.34 -30.96
CA HIS A 661 -0.22 20.19 -31.47
C HIS A 661 -0.29 18.92 -32.33
N ALA A 662 0.61 18.77 -33.31
CA ALA A 662 0.61 17.64 -34.23
C ALA A 662 0.81 16.26 -33.57
N ASP A 663 1.49 16.18 -32.43
CA ASP A 663 1.67 14.92 -31.69
C ASP A 663 0.36 14.40 -31.06
N TYR A 664 -0.68 15.23 -30.92
CA TYR A 664 -1.93 14.85 -30.22
C TYR A 664 -3.19 15.08 -31.07
N ILE A 665 -3.19 16.08 -31.95
CA ILE A 665 -4.34 16.46 -32.77
C ILE A 665 -3.85 16.64 -34.21
N TYR A 666 -4.41 15.86 -35.13
CA TYR A 666 -4.00 15.84 -36.53
C TYR A 666 -4.70 16.94 -37.34
N GLY A 667 -3.94 17.98 -37.69
CA GLY A 667 -4.47 19.15 -38.39
C GLY A 667 -5.05 20.19 -37.43
N GLU A 668 -5.95 21.04 -37.90
CA GLU A 668 -6.62 22.03 -37.05
C GLU A 668 -7.67 21.42 -36.12
N VAL A 669 -7.87 22.04 -34.95
CA VAL A 669 -9.04 21.80 -34.09
C VAL A 669 -10.21 22.62 -34.66
N PRO A 670 -11.28 21.97 -35.16
CA PRO A 670 -12.37 22.69 -35.82
C PRO A 670 -13.20 23.51 -34.82
N CYS A 671 -13.60 24.72 -35.21
CA CYS A 671 -14.64 25.49 -34.53
C CYS A 671 -15.93 25.45 -35.34
N LEU A 672 -16.97 24.83 -34.77
CA LEU A 672 -18.27 24.68 -35.39
C LEU A 672 -19.09 25.96 -35.28
N ARG A 673 -20.10 26.10 -36.14
CA ARG A 673 -21.07 27.20 -36.09
C ARG A 673 -21.89 27.19 -34.80
N CYS A 674 -22.62 28.27 -34.54
CA CYS A 674 -23.71 28.25 -33.56
C CYS A 674 -24.88 27.40 -34.07
N LEU A 675 -25.68 26.87 -33.16
CA LEU A 675 -27.00 26.35 -33.47
C LEU A 675 -27.91 27.43 -34.06
N THR A 676 -28.81 27.05 -34.95
CA THR A 676 -29.87 27.94 -35.44
C THR A 676 -30.91 28.16 -34.36
N LYS A 677 -31.79 29.15 -34.54
CA LYS A 677 -32.86 29.42 -33.58
C LYS A 677 -33.76 28.18 -33.40
N GLU A 678 -34.08 27.51 -34.48
CA GLU A 678 -34.92 26.31 -34.48
C GLU A 678 -34.25 25.17 -33.71
N GLU A 679 -32.96 24.92 -33.93
CA GLU A 679 -32.18 23.92 -33.20
C GLU A 679 -32.09 24.22 -31.69
N ILE A 680 -32.02 25.51 -31.32
CA ILE A 680 -32.00 25.94 -29.91
C ILE A 680 -33.38 25.74 -29.25
N ASP A 681 -34.46 26.14 -29.93
CA ASP A 681 -35.82 26.11 -29.38
C ASP A 681 -36.35 24.66 -29.26
N GLU A 682 -35.84 23.72 -30.08
CA GLU A 682 -36.24 22.30 -30.08
C GLU A 682 -35.56 21.49 -28.97
N ALA A 683 -34.23 21.42 -28.99
CA ALA A 683 -33.43 20.62 -28.05
C ALA A 683 -31.94 21.04 -28.10
N TYR A 684 -31.57 22.06 -27.32
CA TYR A 684 -30.25 22.69 -27.39
C TYR A 684 -29.06 21.72 -27.25
N GLU A 685 -29.07 20.88 -26.22
CA GLU A 685 -27.96 19.96 -25.92
C GLU A 685 -27.90 18.81 -26.95
N GLU A 686 -29.03 18.21 -27.28
CA GLU A 686 -29.11 17.14 -28.29
C GLU A 686 -28.66 17.64 -29.67
N ASN A 687 -29.13 18.81 -30.09
CA ASN A 687 -28.73 19.42 -31.37
C ASN A 687 -27.25 19.85 -31.37
N THR A 688 -26.66 20.15 -30.22
CA THR A 688 -25.21 20.35 -30.12
C THR A 688 -24.46 19.06 -30.49
N GLY A 689 -24.91 17.91 -29.99
CA GLY A 689 -24.38 16.59 -30.36
C GLY A 689 -24.52 16.31 -31.86
N HIS A 690 -25.73 16.49 -32.41
CA HIS A 690 -25.97 16.32 -33.86
C HIS A 690 -25.11 17.23 -34.73
N LEU A 691 -24.90 18.50 -34.33
CA LEU A 691 -24.03 19.42 -35.04
C LEU A 691 -22.60 18.90 -35.12
N ILE A 692 -22.04 18.44 -33.99
CA ILE A 692 -20.68 17.88 -33.96
C ILE A 692 -20.57 16.68 -34.89
N VAL A 693 -21.51 15.74 -34.79
CA VAL A 693 -21.53 14.54 -35.63
C VAL A 693 -21.60 14.86 -37.11
N ASN A 694 -22.51 15.76 -37.50
CA ASN A 694 -22.73 16.13 -38.90
C ASN A 694 -21.52 16.87 -39.48
N GLU A 695 -20.91 17.77 -38.73
CA GLU A 695 -19.76 18.53 -39.18
C GLU A 695 -18.49 17.66 -39.29
N PHE A 696 -18.24 16.76 -38.34
CA PHE A 696 -17.11 15.82 -38.45
C PHE A 696 -17.23 14.91 -39.67
N LYS A 697 -18.44 14.39 -39.94
CA LYS A 697 -18.72 13.61 -41.15
C LYS A 697 -18.56 14.44 -42.42
N ARG A 698 -19.08 15.67 -42.44
CA ARG A 698 -19.00 16.59 -43.58
C ARG A 698 -17.55 16.97 -43.91
N MET A 699 -16.70 17.15 -42.89
CA MET A 699 -15.29 17.49 -43.04
C MET A 699 -14.40 16.27 -43.30
N GLY A 700 -14.92 15.05 -43.18
CA GLY A 700 -14.14 13.82 -43.31
C GLY A 700 -13.06 13.69 -42.23
N LYS A 701 -13.33 14.19 -41.02
CA LYS A 701 -12.38 14.19 -39.91
C LYS A 701 -12.46 12.85 -39.17
N ASP A 702 -11.30 12.22 -38.98
CA ASP A 702 -11.19 11.04 -38.11
C ASP A 702 -11.25 11.50 -36.64
N VAL A 703 -12.24 11.00 -35.91
CA VAL A 703 -12.47 11.35 -34.51
C VAL A 703 -11.33 10.90 -33.60
N LYS A 704 -10.59 9.84 -33.94
CA LYS A 704 -9.41 9.44 -33.16
C LYS A 704 -8.22 10.34 -33.43
N ALA A 705 -8.09 10.82 -34.67
CA ALA A 705 -7.00 11.71 -35.06
C ALA A 705 -7.22 13.15 -34.60
N VAL A 706 -8.48 13.57 -34.42
CA VAL A 706 -8.86 14.91 -33.96
C VAL A 706 -9.78 14.76 -32.74
N PRO A 707 -9.23 14.48 -31.54
CA PRO A 707 -10.01 14.16 -30.35
C PRO A 707 -10.62 15.38 -29.64
N ALA A 708 -10.94 16.44 -30.40
CA ALA A 708 -11.35 17.73 -29.87
C ALA A 708 -12.17 18.54 -30.88
N VAL A 709 -13.10 19.36 -30.36
CA VAL A 709 -13.89 20.32 -31.13
C VAL A 709 -14.20 21.55 -30.29
N LEU A 710 -14.33 22.70 -30.96
CA LEU A 710 -14.87 23.92 -30.36
C LEU A 710 -16.28 24.18 -30.88
N CYS A 711 -17.24 24.44 -30.00
CA CYS A 711 -18.58 24.87 -30.38
C CYS A 711 -18.70 26.38 -30.20
N LYS A 712 -18.93 27.14 -31.28
CA LYS A 712 -18.93 28.60 -31.24
C LYS A 712 -19.90 29.14 -30.18
N ASN A 713 -19.42 30.06 -29.36
CA ASN A 713 -20.14 30.67 -28.23
C ASN A 713 -20.57 29.70 -27.10
N HIS A 714 -20.10 28.45 -27.10
CA HIS A 714 -20.38 27.48 -26.05
C HIS A 714 -19.11 27.10 -25.29
N GLY A 715 -18.29 26.21 -25.86
CA GLY A 715 -17.08 25.71 -25.23
C GLY A 715 -16.48 24.52 -25.99
N PRO A 716 -15.35 23.98 -25.50
CA PRO A 716 -14.74 22.78 -26.03
C PRO A 716 -15.48 21.48 -25.64
N PHE A 717 -15.42 20.50 -26.52
CA PHE A 717 -15.62 19.09 -26.20
C PHE A 717 -14.37 18.31 -26.62
N THR A 718 -13.91 17.40 -25.78
CA THR A 718 -12.84 16.45 -26.11
C THR A 718 -13.29 15.03 -25.80
N TRP A 719 -12.64 14.06 -26.44
CA TRP A 719 -12.94 12.66 -26.23
C TRP A 719 -11.67 11.80 -26.28
N GLY A 720 -11.77 10.57 -25.81
CA GLY A 720 -10.69 9.59 -25.79
C GLY A 720 -11.26 8.17 -25.71
N LYS A 721 -10.39 7.17 -25.66
CA LYS A 721 -10.77 5.75 -25.49
C LYS A 721 -11.39 5.45 -24.13
N ASP A 722 -11.19 6.32 -23.15
CA ASP A 722 -11.73 6.29 -21.78
C ASP A 722 -11.82 7.72 -21.21
N ALA A 723 -12.40 7.90 -20.02
CA ALA A 723 -12.56 9.23 -19.42
C ALA A 723 -11.23 9.92 -19.12
N HIS A 724 -10.18 9.17 -18.75
CA HIS A 724 -8.88 9.73 -18.41
C HIS A 724 -8.17 10.28 -19.65
N GLU A 725 -8.23 9.56 -20.78
CA GLU A 725 -7.70 10.03 -22.05
C GLU A 725 -8.50 11.24 -22.57
N ALA A 726 -9.82 11.27 -22.37
CA ALA A 726 -10.64 12.44 -22.72
C ALA A 726 -10.23 13.70 -21.90
N VAL A 727 -9.90 13.54 -20.62
CA VAL A 727 -9.34 14.61 -19.77
C VAL A 727 -7.95 15.01 -20.24
N HIS A 728 -7.09 14.05 -20.58
CA HIS A 728 -5.77 14.33 -21.13
C HIS A 728 -5.88 15.18 -22.41
N ASN A 729 -6.79 14.82 -23.32
CA ASN A 729 -7.04 15.60 -24.54
C ASN A 729 -7.61 17.00 -24.24
N ALA A 730 -8.39 17.18 -23.17
CA ALA A 730 -8.84 18.50 -22.71
C ALA A 730 -7.67 19.39 -22.24
N VAL A 731 -6.73 18.82 -21.46
CA VAL A 731 -5.52 19.52 -21.02
C VAL A 731 -4.66 19.93 -22.22
N VAL A 732 -4.47 19.01 -23.17
CA VAL A 732 -3.72 19.28 -24.40
C VAL A 732 -4.39 20.38 -25.21
N LEU A 733 -5.71 20.32 -25.41
CA LEU A 733 -6.46 21.34 -26.14
C LEU A 733 -6.29 22.73 -25.51
N GLU A 734 -6.41 22.84 -24.19
CA GLU A 734 -6.26 24.11 -23.48
C GLU A 734 -4.85 24.70 -23.67
N GLU A 735 -3.80 23.89 -23.53
CA GLU A 735 -2.43 24.37 -23.73
C GLU A 735 -2.14 24.69 -25.20
N VAL A 736 -2.67 23.91 -26.14
CA VAL A 736 -2.57 24.20 -27.59
C VAL A 736 -3.29 25.50 -27.94
N ALA A 737 -4.48 25.74 -27.40
CA ALA A 737 -5.23 26.99 -27.58
C ALA A 737 -4.46 28.20 -27.03
N LYS A 738 -3.84 28.05 -25.87
CA LYS A 738 -2.98 29.06 -25.23
C LYS A 738 -1.72 29.36 -26.02
N MET A 739 -1.04 28.33 -26.52
CA MET A 739 0.12 28.47 -27.38
C MET A 739 -0.25 29.15 -28.70
N ALA A 740 -1.36 28.75 -29.33
CA ALA A 740 -1.83 29.36 -30.58
C ALA A 740 -2.14 30.85 -30.40
N TYR A 741 -2.87 31.22 -29.34
CA TYR A 741 -3.15 32.63 -29.03
C TYR A 741 -1.87 33.46 -28.86
N ARG A 742 -0.89 32.92 -28.11
CA ARG A 742 0.41 33.57 -27.92
C ARG A 742 1.20 33.66 -29.23
N ALA A 743 1.20 32.61 -30.04
CA ALA A 743 1.91 32.58 -31.31
C ALA A 743 1.39 33.63 -32.29
N GLU A 744 0.07 33.80 -32.37
CA GLU A 744 -0.56 34.84 -33.20
C GLU A 744 -0.34 36.25 -32.65
N THR A 745 -0.27 36.39 -31.32
CA THR A 745 0.08 37.68 -30.69
C THR A 745 1.52 38.06 -30.98
N ILE A 746 2.44 37.09 -30.95
CA ILE A 746 3.87 37.27 -31.24
C ILE A 746 4.08 37.54 -32.74
N ASN A 747 3.40 36.80 -33.60
CA ASN A 747 3.48 36.94 -35.05
C ASN A 747 2.07 36.91 -35.67
N PRO A 748 1.43 38.07 -35.88
CA PRO A 748 0.09 38.15 -36.47
C PRO A 748 -0.04 37.61 -37.91
N ARG A 749 1.10 37.30 -38.57
CA ARG A 749 1.16 36.73 -39.92
C ARG A 749 1.60 35.26 -39.91
N ILE A 750 1.64 34.61 -38.75
CA ILE A 750 2.01 33.20 -38.61
C ILE A 750 1.16 32.31 -39.51
N GLN A 751 1.79 31.33 -40.16
CA GLN A 751 1.13 30.31 -40.96
C GLN A 751 1.12 28.98 -40.20
N PRO A 752 0.17 28.07 -40.49
CA PRO A 752 0.21 26.71 -39.94
C PRO A 752 1.55 26.02 -40.24
N ALA A 753 1.92 25.07 -39.39
CA ALA A 753 3.07 24.23 -39.59
C ALA A 753 2.96 23.49 -40.94
N PRO A 754 4.07 23.26 -41.68
CA PRO A 754 4.04 22.49 -42.92
C PRO A 754 3.38 21.12 -42.74
N GLN A 755 2.59 20.68 -43.72
CA GLN A 755 1.85 19.41 -43.62
C GLN A 755 2.78 18.22 -43.37
N GLU A 756 3.95 18.20 -44.02
CA GLU A 756 4.95 17.15 -43.87
C GLU A 756 5.48 17.06 -42.43
N LEU A 757 5.52 18.18 -41.70
CA LEU A 757 5.90 18.20 -40.29
C LEU A 757 4.76 17.65 -39.42
N GLN A 758 3.52 18.03 -39.72
CA GLN A 758 2.35 17.51 -39.02
C GLN A 758 2.24 16.00 -39.18
N ASP A 759 2.37 15.49 -40.41
CA ASP A 759 2.36 14.07 -40.74
C ASP A 759 3.46 13.31 -39.98
N LYS A 760 4.69 13.82 -40.01
CA LYS A 760 5.82 13.18 -39.32
C LYS A 760 5.57 13.06 -37.82
N HIS A 761 5.06 14.12 -37.20
CA HIS A 761 4.83 14.17 -35.75
C HIS A 761 3.64 13.34 -35.30
N TYR A 762 2.58 13.30 -36.11
CA TYR A 762 1.44 12.46 -35.82
C TYR A 762 1.78 10.97 -36.02
N TYR A 763 2.30 10.58 -37.19
CA TYR A 763 2.54 9.16 -37.49
C TYR A 763 3.73 8.54 -36.75
N ARG A 764 4.70 9.33 -36.24
CA ARG A 764 5.74 8.77 -35.35
C ARG A 764 5.19 8.31 -34.01
N LYS A 765 4.02 8.81 -33.60
CA LYS A 765 3.37 8.48 -32.32
C LYS A 765 2.16 7.56 -32.52
N HIS A 766 1.39 7.75 -33.60
CA HIS A 766 0.12 7.06 -33.84
C HIS A 766 0.10 6.16 -35.09
N GLY A 767 1.20 6.13 -35.86
CA GLY A 767 1.30 5.33 -37.09
C GLY A 767 1.62 3.86 -36.83
N ALA A 768 1.47 3.02 -37.86
CA ALA A 768 1.75 1.58 -37.78
C ALA A 768 3.21 1.24 -37.40
N ASN A 769 4.14 2.20 -37.56
CA ASN A 769 5.55 2.10 -37.18
C ASN A 769 5.91 3.15 -36.10
N ALA A 770 4.99 3.46 -35.18
CA ALA A 770 5.23 4.43 -34.12
C ALA A 770 6.51 4.07 -33.32
N TYR A 771 7.35 5.09 -33.08
CA TYR A 771 8.63 4.95 -32.39
C TYR A 771 8.81 6.02 -31.30
N TYR A 772 7.78 6.82 -31.05
CA TYR A 772 7.78 7.92 -30.09
C TYR A 772 6.80 7.61 -28.96
N GLY A 773 7.33 7.35 -27.76
CA GLY A 773 6.61 6.84 -26.60
C GLY A 773 7.35 5.66 -25.98
N GLN A 774 6.98 5.26 -24.77
CA GLN A 774 7.40 3.97 -24.19
C GLN A 774 6.32 2.93 -24.52
N ASN A 775 6.73 1.69 -24.83
CA ASN A 775 5.82 0.59 -25.19
C ASN A 775 4.96 0.15 -24.02
#